data_AF-A0A261XWE7-F1
#
_entry.id   AF-A0A261XWE7-F1
#
_cell.length_a   1.000
_cell.length_b   1.000
_cell.length_c   1.000
_cell.angle_alpha   90.00
_cell.angle_beta   90.00
_cell.angle_gamma   90.00
#
_symmetry.space_group_name_H-M   'P 1'
#
loop_
_entity.id
_entity.type
_entity.pdbx_description
1 polymer ?
#
loop_
_entity_poly.entity_id
_entity_poly.type
_entity_poly.pdbx_seq_one_letter_code
_entity_poly.pdbx_strand_id
1 'polypeptide(L)'
;MAMESLKTIIIDNYDSYTFNLLQLWDTKDLHNVVVIRNDQFEWEYFQEHVLPYFDNIIISPGPGRPENPKDLGLVGPLLEFQRRELAHDRVALPMFGICLGFQAIGWTFGAKVSHAARVVHGRLSLINILEDARTRNGDSPYGDILDDIPTNIWATRYHSLVVDPKSLPECLQVTATCWEDDADILALRNTPPRLDKALSDSNENSLRNDSVHMKPPTNHQYTEGCEASLPYTTLMAFRHKVHPIYGVQFHPESICTEYGRKMIDNFHNITEQWKRNVQYQSFAHQLPEHISQLSVVSLTGLNPSSSLPPPPQDFNTNYALVAEKIWNGSDGSLDTQSLFKMLQQQPGASQSIAFLDSARQSSPYCHYSFLSVNNAFTMTYSTLHHETRISSPDNNSKSRSTSIYTLPPQQKILSYVSSFLQHFTHVPVQGIKSLPRNLNFRGGFIGYIGYEMKRETLEGYITPIKQRCACTEHETETISPSSLGCCQCTLEPDLALHFVDKFLAINVKEGSIYAICIVNQDQQRQNLLDDRADVLVGHTLEHAQGWLQSLKRNMYSISKAKISKSLSPPKILCKKDAWHHNEMATAEEALETSNRFSPSQIFTPDVDRSQYIPAIEEAIRLIGEGETYEVCLTTHFRRNFGVLSPTSLIELYFSHLRRRNPSPFSAFLSFPATGLTVLSSSPERFMRVNAQGIVEMKPIKGTTARVRDCCCSEHVAGERECKRLRQQRDKARAQDLWSDVKERGENLMIVDLVRNDLAHVCIPNTVTVPKLMHVESYETVHQLVSTVRGKQRSDADPIQTLAGCFPPGSMTGAPKLRTVEILDELEGHINRGVYSGCVGYFSIGTADNERGQCTSDFSVVIRTAVVNARKEVSIGAGGAITFLSKPDAEWNEVVLKTESVVPSPSVRSFIASNRSKSAPSSPLL
;
A
#
# COMPACT_ATOMS: atom_id res chain seq x y z
N MET A 1 -29.73 -36.41 -0.70
CA MET A 1 -29.54 -35.56 -1.89
C MET A 1 -28.70 -34.37 -1.44
N ALA A 2 -27.58 -34.08 -2.09
CA ALA A 2 -26.84 -32.85 -1.80
C ALA A 2 -27.77 -31.67 -2.11
N MET A 3 -27.90 -30.70 -1.20
CA MET A 3 -28.58 -29.45 -1.53
C MET A 3 -27.82 -28.81 -2.70
N GLU A 4 -28.54 -28.51 -3.78
CA GLU A 4 -27.98 -27.81 -4.94
C GLU A 4 -27.50 -26.44 -4.48
N SER A 5 -26.24 -26.11 -4.73
CA SER A 5 -25.64 -24.86 -4.27
C SER A 5 -26.13 -23.68 -5.11
N LEU A 6 -26.51 -22.59 -4.44
CA LEU A 6 -26.94 -21.35 -5.09
C LEU A 6 -25.81 -20.72 -5.90
N LYS A 7 -26.16 -20.22 -7.09
CA LYS A 7 -25.25 -19.53 -8.00
C LYS A 7 -25.52 -18.03 -7.93
N THR A 8 -24.53 -17.27 -7.49
CA THR A 8 -24.64 -15.83 -7.28
C THR A 8 -23.79 -15.08 -8.28
N ILE A 9 -24.37 -14.08 -8.93
CA ILE A 9 -23.61 -13.09 -9.68
C ILE A 9 -23.49 -11.80 -8.86
N ILE A 10 -22.27 -11.30 -8.73
CA ILE A 10 -21.99 -9.97 -8.17
C ILE A 10 -21.63 -9.06 -9.34
N ILE A 11 -22.32 -7.93 -9.48
CA ILE A 11 -22.01 -6.91 -10.47
C ILE A 11 -21.23 -5.81 -9.77
N ASP A 12 -19.95 -5.70 -10.11
CA ASP A 12 -19.00 -4.75 -9.55
C ASP A 12 -19.06 -3.41 -10.29
N ASN A 13 -19.50 -2.36 -9.59
CA ASN A 13 -19.51 -0.97 -10.07
C ASN A 13 -18.17 -0.25 -9.81
N TYR A 14 -17.04 -0.96 -9.95
CA TYR A 14 -15.68 -0.45 -9.75
C TYR A 14 -15.43 0.13 -8.35
N ASP A 15 -16.04 -0.46 -7.33
CA ASP A 15 -15.76 -0.07 -5.95
C ASP A 15 -14.48 -0.71 -5.40
N SER A 16 -13.87 -0.09 -4.39
CA SER A 16 -12.72 -0.66 -3.70
C SER A 16 -13.06 -1.55 -2.52
N TYR A 17 -14.32 -1.91 -2.34
CA TYR A 17 -14.76 -2.84 -1.30
C TYR A 17 -15.51 -4.07 -1.86
N THR A 18 -15.87 -4.11 -3.15
CA THR A 18 -16.66 -5.20 -3.73
C THR A 18 -16.11 -6.59 -3.42
N PHE A 19 -14.80 -6.83 -3.54
CA PHE A 19 -14.24 -8.16 -3.28
C PHE A 19 -14.13 -8.51 -1.80
N ASN A 20 -14.36 -7.54 -0.89
CA ASN A 20 -14.55 -7.86 0.52
C ASN A 20 -15.83 -8.66 0.75
N LEU A 21 -16.83 -8.54 -0.13
CA LEU A 21 -18.05 -9.36 -0.07
C LEU A 21 -17.67 -10.84 -0.11
N LEU A 22 -16.73 -11.25 -0.96
CA LEU A 22 -16.28 -12.65 -1.07
C LEU A 22 -15.75 -13.24 0.26
N GLN A 23 -15.31 -12.40 1.19
CA GLN A 23 -14.84 -12.81 2.51
C GLN A 23 -16.00 -13.21 3.45
N LEU A 24 -17.24 -12.86 3.10
CA LEU A 24 -18.47 -13.23 3.79
C LEU A 24 -18.98 -14.64 3.41
N TRP A 25 -18.43 -15.27 2.37
CA TRP A 25 -18.73 -16.66 2.01
C TRP A 25 -17.80 -17.67 2.69
N ASP A 26 -18.22 -18.93 2.77
CA ASP A 26 -17.32 -20.04 3.04
C ASP A 26 -16.53 -20.43 1.79
N THR A 27 -15.27 -20.87 1.92
CA THR A 27 -14.41 -21.22 0.77
C THR A 27 -15.08 -22.23 -0.16
N LYS A 28 -15.80 -23.19 0.41
CA LYS A 28 -16.50 -24.25 -0.31
C LYS A 28 -17.60 -23.72 -1.23
N ASP A 29 -18.15 -22.53 -0.98
CA ASP A 29 -19.28 -21.99 -1.74
C ASP A 29 -18.83 -20.96 -2.79
N LEU A 30 -17.59 -20.46 -2.71
CA LEU A 30 -17.03 -19.45 -3.62
C LEU A 30 -16.99 -19.89 -5.09
N HIS A 31 -16.95 -21.19 -5.38
CA HIS A 31 -16.97 -21.69 -6.76
C HIS A 31 -18.30 -21.43 -7.50
N ASN A 32 -19.36 -21.07 -6.77
CA ASN A 32 -20.66 -20.70 -7.34
C ASN A 32 -20.89 -19.19 -7.39
N VAL A 33 -19.87 -18.39 -7.08
CA VAL A 33 -19.93 -16.93 -7.15
C VAL A 33 -19.14 -16.48 -8.36
N VAL A 34 -19.73 -15.60 -9.18
CA VAL A 34 -19.06 -14.95 -10.31
C VAL A 34 -19.15 -13.44 -10.10
N VAL A 35 -18.02 -12.75 -10.21
CA VAL A 35 -17.99 -11.28 -10.14
C VAL A 35 -17.68 -10.71 -11.51
N ILE A 36 -18.58 -9.89 -12.05
CA ILE A 36 -18.40 -9.23 -13.35
C ILE A 36 -18.32 -7.71 -13.17
N ARG A 37 -17.70 -7.00 -14.12
CA ARG A 37 -17.81 -5.53 -14.16
C ARG A 37 -19.15 -5.11 -14.72
N ASN A 38 -19.63 -3.94 -14.30
CA ASN A 38 -20.87 -3.36 -14.80
C ASN A 38 -20.83 -2.96 -16.29
N ASP A 39 -19.66 -2.95 -16.92
CA ASP A 39 -19.43 -2.65 -18.33
C ASP A 39 -18.82 -3.82 -19.13
N GLN A 40 -18.75 -5.02 -18.53
CA GLN A 40 -18.12 -6.18 -19.15
C GLN A 40 -18.91 -6.74 -20.35
N PHE A 41 -20.22 -6.50 -20.40
CA PHE A 41 -21.11 -7.02 -21.44
C PHE A 41 -22.13 -5.97 -21.86
N GLU A 42 -22.49 -5.99 -23.15
CA GLU A 42 -23.72 -5.37 -23.63
C GLU A 42 -24.94 -6.10 -23.06
N TRP A 43 -26.03 -5.36 -22.85
CA TRP A 43 -27.22 -5.85 -22.16
C TRP A 43 -27.83 -7.10 -22.81
N GLU A 44 -27.97 -7.12 -24.13
CA GLU A 44 -28.61 -8.22 -24.86
C GLU A 44 -27.85 -9.53 -24.66
N TYR A 45 -26.52 -9.48 -24.75
CA TYR A 45 -25.66 -10.65 -24.53
C TYR A 45 -25.75 -11.14 -23.09
N PHE A 46 -25.70 -10.22 -22.13
CA PHE A 46 -25.80 -10.57 -20.71
C PHE A 46 -27.13 -11.25 -20.38
N GLN A 47 -28.25 -10.67 -20.84
CA GLN A 47 -29.59 -11.19 -20.59
C GLN A 47 -29.79 -12.59 -21.17
N GLU A 48 -29.28 -12.85 -22.39
CA GLU A 48 -29.48 -14.12 -23.10
C GLU A 48 -28.49 -15.22 -22.68
N HIS A 49 -27.22 -14.87 -22.46
CA HIS A 49 -26.14 -15.84 -22.36
C HIS A 49 -25.48 -15.94 -20.98
N VAL A 50 -25.71 -14.98 -20.08
CA VAL A 50 -25.05 -14.96 -18.76
C VAL A 50 -26.06 -15.07 -17.63
N LEU A 51 -27.04 -14.16 -17.59
CA LEU A 51 -28.04 -14.07 -16.53
C LEU A 51 -28.79 -15.40 -16.24
N PRO A 52 -29.16 -16.24 -17.23
CA PRO A 52 -29.91 -17.48 -16.97
C PRO A 52 -29.19 -18.50 -16.07
N TYR A 53 -27.87 -18.41 -15.91
CA TYR A 53 -27.09 -19.35 -15.10
C TYR A 53 -27.15 -19.07 -13.59
N PHE A 54 -27.70 -17.93 -13.17
CA PHE A 54 -27.64 -17.47 -11.79
C PHE A 54 -28.99 -17.52 -11.10
N ASP A 55 -28.97 -17.81 -9.81
CA ASP A 55 -30.15 -17.91 -8.94
C ASP A 55 -30.48 -16.58 -8.25
N ASN A 56 -29.49 -15.70 -8.07
CA ASN A 56 -29.66 -14.38 -7.45
C ASN A 56 -28.56 -13.40 -7.90
N ILE A 57 -28.77 -12.12 -7.60
CA ILE A 57 -27.91 -11.02 -8.02
C ILE A 57 -27.56 -10.14 -6.80
N ILE A 58 -26.28 -9.78 -6.69
CA ILE A 58 -25.81 -8.73 -5.78
C ILE A 58 -25.26 -7.58 -6.61
N ILE A 59 -25.73 -6.37 -6.33
CA ILE A 59 -25.24 -5.13 -6.95
C ILE A 59 -24.34 -4.45 -5.93
N SER A 60 -23.05 -4.36 -6.26
CA SER A 60 -22.05 -3.84 -5.33
C SER A 60 -22.23 -2.34 -5.06
N PRO A 61 -21.52 -1.80 -4.06
CA PRO A 61 -21.23 -0.37 -4.00
C PRO A 61 -20.53 0.13 -5.25
N GLY A 62 -20.37 1.45 -5.37
CA GLY A 62 -19.64 2.10 -6.46
C GLY A 62 -19.58 3.61 -6.27
N PRO A 63 -18.69 4.30 -6.99
CA PRO A 63 -18.71 5.75 -7.09
C PRO A 63 -19.82 6.23 -8.03
N GLY A 64 -20.14 7.51 -7.94
CA GLY A 64 -21.06 8.18 -8.86
C GLY A 64 -22.53 8.11 -8.42
N ARG A 65 -23.42 8.17 -9.42
CA ARG A 65 -24.86 8.41 -9.23
C ARG A 65 -25.72 7.45 -10.06
N PRO A 66 -26.82 6.92 -9.50
CA PRO A 66 -27.72 6.08 -10.29
C PRO A 66 -28.44 6.84 -11.42
N GLU A 67 -28.51 8.17 -11.36
CA GLU A 67 -29.05 9.00 -12.43
C GLU A 67 -28.14 9.05 -13.66
N ASN A 68 -26.86 8.71 -13.51
CA ASN A 68 -25.88 8.69 -14.60
C ASN A 68 -25.76 7.27 -15.16
N PRO A 69 -26.20 7.00 -16.40
CA PRO A 69 -26.13 5.66 -16.97
C PRO A 69 -24.71 5.08 -17.06
N LYS A 70 -23.68 5.94 -17.11
CA LYS A 70 -22.28 5.49 -17.15
C LYS A 70 -21.84 4.86 -15.83
N ASP A 71 -22.38 5.31 -14.70
CA ASP A 71 -21.99 4.81 -13.37
C ASP A 71 -22.65 3.46 -13.08
N LEU A 72 -23.80 3.17 -13.71
CA LEU A 72 -24.52 1.90 -13.56
C LEU A 72 -24.18 0.85 -14.62
N GLY A 73 -23.79 1.26 -15.83
CA GLY A 73 -23.57 0.31 -16.93
C GLY A 73 -24.78 -0.63 -17.14
N LEU A 74 -24.54 -1.94 -17.18
CA LEU A 74 -25.54 -2.99 -17.32
C LEU A 74 -26.53 -3.08 -16.15
N VAL A 75 -26.21 -2.51 -14.98
CA VAL A 75 -27.10 -2.51 -13.80
C VAL A 75 -28.40 -1.75 -14.11
N GLY A 76 -28.32 -0.65 -14.87
CA GLY A 76 -29.50 0.13 -15.25
C GLY A 76 -30.52 -0.69 -16.05
N PRO A 77 -30.14 -1.23 -17.23
CA PRO A 77 -30.98 -2.14 -18.01
C PRO A 77 -31.45 -3.36 -17.23
N LEU A 78 -30.61 -3.94 -16.37
CA LEU A 78 -30.98 -5.07 -15.51
C LEU A 78 -32.11 -4.72 -14.55
N LEU A 79 -32.01 -3.61 -13.83
CA LEU A 79 -33.04 -3.20 -12.88
C LEU A 79 -34.35 -2.87 -13.59
N GLU A 80 -34.28 -2.24 -14.77
CA GLU A 80 -35.48 -1.94 -15.57
C GLU A 80 -36.13 -3.23 -16.11
N PHE A 81 -35.33 -4.21 -16.54
CA PHE A 81 -35.80 -5.54 -16.91
C PHE A 81 -36.51 -6.22 -15.75
N GLN A 82 -35.88 -6.27 -14.56
CA GLN A 82 -36.47 -6.87 -13.36
C GLN A 82 -37.78 -6.16 -12.98
N ARG A 83 -37.78 -4.82 -12.96
CA ARG A 83 -38.99 -4.01 -12.69
C ARG A 83 -40.13 -4.34 -13.66
N ARG A 84 -39.82 -4.50 -14.95
CA ARG A 84 -40.81 -4.86 -15.97
C ARG A 84 -41.33 -6.28 -15.80
N GLU A 85 -40.47 -7.27 -15.54
CA GLU A 85 -40.92 -8.65 -15.31
C GLU A 85 -41.86 -8.73 -14.10
N LEU A 86 -41.53 -8.00 -13.03
CA LEU A 86 -42.38 -7.88 -11.84
C LEU A 86 -43.75 -7.24 -12.15
N ALA A 87 -43.79 -6.21 -13.01
CA ALA A 87 -45.04 -5.58 -13.43
C ALA A 87 -45.95 -6.49 -14.29
N HIS A 88 -45.43 -7.61 -14.82
CA HIS A 88 -46.18 -8.59 -15.62
C HIS A 88 -46.38 -9.92 -14.89
N ASP A 89 -46.22 -9.96 -13.56
CA ASP A 89 -46.30 -11.16 -12.73
C ASP A 89 -45.35 -12.29 -13.19
N ARG A 90 -44.20 -11.93 -13.79
CA ARG A 90 -43.17 -12.87 -14.21
C ARG A 90 -42.09 -13.05 -13.15
N VAL A 91 -41.41 -14.19 -13.22
CA VAL A 91 -40.43 -14.62 -12.22
C VAL A 91 -39.15 -13.80 -12.38
N ALA A 92 -38.93 -12.87 -11.44
CA ALA A 92 -37.76 -11.99 -11.37
C ALA A 92 -36.79 -12.49 -10.30
N LEU A 93 -35.48 -12.39 -10.53
CA LEU A 93 -34.46 -12.97 -9.65
C LEU A 93 -34.35 -12.16 -8.34
N PRO A 94 -34.08 -12.82 -7.20
CA PRO A 94 -33.71 -12.13 -5.96
C PRO A 94 -32.53 -11.17 -6.14
N MET A 95 -32.65 -9.96 -5.58
CA MET A 95 -31.65 -8.91 -5.68
C MET A 95 -31.27 -8.31 -4.33
N PHE A 96 -29.97 -8.09 -4.14
CA PHE A 96 -29.43 -7.36 -2.99
C PHE A 96 -28.52 -6.21 -3.44
N GLY A 97 -28.97 -4.97 -3.24
CA GLY A 97 -28.20 -3.77 -3.56
C GLY A 97 -27.48 -3.19 -2.35
N ILE A 98 -26.21 -2.80 -2.53
CA ILE A 98 -25.39 -2.23 -1.45
C ILE A 98 -24.91 -0.84 -1.87
N CYS A 99 -25.08 0.16 -1.02
CA CYS A 99 -24.69 1.56 -1.25
C CYS A 99 -25.19 2.09 -2.62
N LEU A 100 -24.35 2.20 -3.66
CA LEU A 100 -24.80 2.56 -5.01
C LEU A 100 -25.85 1.57 -5.55
N GLY A 101 -25.71 0.27 -5.31
CA GLY A 101 -26.72 -0.71 -5.69
C GLY A 101 -28.07 -0.50 -5.00
N PHE A 102 -28.04 -0.09 -3.72
CA PHE A 102 -29.25 0.31 -2.97
C PHE A 102 -29.88 1.58 -3.55
N GLN A 103 -29.06 2.57 -3.88
CA GLN A 103 -29.48 3.82 -4.50
C GLN A 103 -30.07 3.59 -5.90
N ALA A 104 -29.47 2.70 -6.69
CA ALA A 104 -29.93 2.32 -8.02
C ALA A 104 -31.30 1.62 -7.96
N ILE A 105 -31.50 0.69 -7.03
CA ILE A 105 -32.82 0.08 -6.82
C ILE A 105 -33.84 1.15 -6.43
N GLY A 106 -33.51 2.02 -5.47
CA GLY A 106 -34.40 3.12 -5.07
C GLY A 106 -34.80 4.00 -6.25
N TRP A 107 -33.81 4.43 -7.05
CA TRP A 107 -33.97 5.26 -8.24
C TRP A 107 -34.87 4.60 -9.30
N THR A 108 -34.58 3.34 -9.67
CA THR A 108 -35.35 2.61 -10.70
C THR A 108 -36.82 2.44 -10.29
N PHE A 109 -37.12 2.33 -9.00
CA PHE A 109 -38.50 2.24 -8.51
C PHE A 109 -39.16 3.61 -8.27
N GLY A 110 -38.46 4.72 -8.53
CA GLY A 110 -39.02 6.08 -8.53
C GLY A 110 -38.66 6.93 -7.32
N ALA A 111 -37.78 6.45 -6.42
CA ALA A 111 -37.22 7.29 -5.37
C ALA A 111 -36.19 8.27 -5.93
N LYS A 112 -35.91 9.35 -5.19
CA LYS A 112 -34.89 10.35 -5.50
C LYS A 112 -33.63 10.08 -4.69
N VAL A 113 -32.49 10.40 -5.28
CA VAL A 113 -31.19 10.41 -4.59
C VAL A 113 -30.75 11.86 -4.38
N SER A 114 -30.33 12.16 -3.15
CA SER A 114 -29.88 13.50 -2.76
C SER A 114 -28.60 13.42 -1.93
N HIS A 115 -27.97 14.56 -1.69
CA HIS A 115 -26.84 14.61 -0.77
C HIS A 115 -27.27 14.23 0.64
N ALA A 116 -26.43 13.47 1.32
CA ALA A 116 -26.58 13.22 2.75
C ALA A 116 -26.51 14.56 3.49
N ALA A 117 -27.35 14.74 4.51
CA ALA A 117 -27.26 15.91 5.39
C ALA A 117 -25.88 16.01 6.06
N ARG A 118 -25.22 14.86 6.21
CA ARG A 118 -23.85 14.72 6.68
C ARG A 118 -23.13 13.67 5.85
N VAL A 119 -21.98 14.02 5.28
CA VAL A 119 -21.10 13.06 4.60
C VAL A 119 -20.34 12.25 5.64
N VAL A 120 -20.45 10.92 5.53
CA VAL A 120 -19.89 9.97 6.50
C VAL A 120 -19.08 8.93 5.74
N HIS A 121 -17.76 9.12 5.70
CA HIS A 121 -16.80 8.20 5.08
C HIS A 121 -15.89 7.55 6.12
N GLY A 122 -15.78 6.22 6.07
CA GLY A 122 -14.92 5.45 6.97
C GLY A 122 -15.36 5.52 8.43
N ARG A 123 -16.65 5.75 8.70
CA ARG A 123 -17.16 5.95 10.05
C ARG A 123 -18.27 4.96 10.37
N LEU A 124 -18.36 4.67 11.67
CA LEU A 124 -19.39 3.81 12.21
C LEU A 124 -20.64 4.64 12.51
N SER A 125 -21.80 4.07 12.25
CA SER A 125 -23.08 4.59 12.73
C SER A 125 -23.88 3.47 13.37
N LEU A 126 -24.69 3.84 14.37
CA LEU A 126 -25.63 2.93 14.98
C LEU A 126 -26.86 2.83 14.08
N ILE A 127 -27.00 1.70 13.41
CA ILE A 127 -28.13 1.41 12.53
C ILE A 127 -29.26 0.84 13.39
N ASN A 128 -30.43 1.48 13.32
CA ASN A 128 -31.65 1.06 13.98
C ASN A 128 -32.56 0.32 12.98
N ILE A 129 -32.67 -0.99 13.16
CA ILE A 129 -33.54 -1.89 12.41
C ILE A 129 -34.95 -1.75 12.98
N LEU A 130 -35.93 -1.40 12.14
CA LEU A 130 -37.29 -1.11 12.59
C LEU A 130 -38.01 -2.38 13.03
N GLU A 131 -38.85 -2.30 14.07
CA GLU A 131 -39.60 -3.46 14.54
C GLU A 131 -40.58 -4.00 13.48
N ASP A 132 -41.20 -3.10 12.71
CA ASP A 132 -42.10 -3.42 11.61
C ASP A 132 -41.37 -4.01 10.39
N ALA A 133 -40.03 -3.96 10.38
CA ALA A 133 -39.20 -4.62 9.38
C ALA A 133 -39.06 -6.12 9.65
N ARG A 134 -39.08 -6.52 10.93
CA ARG A 134 -38.88 -7.92 11.33
C ARG A 134 -40.03 -8.75 10.81
N THR A 135 -39.72 -9.82 10.09
CA THR A 135 -40.79 -10.68 9.58
C THR A 135 -41.49 -11.39 10.75
N ARG A 136 -42.75 -11.01 10.99
CA ARG A 136 -43.67 -11.73 11.87
C ARG A 136 -44.60 -12.53 10.95
N ASN A 137 -45.06 -13.70 11.42
CA ASN A 137 -45.89 -14.66 10.69
C ASN A 137 -46.82 -14.02 9.63
N GLY A 138 -46.39 -13.97 8.37
CA GLY A 138 -47.20 -13.56 7.21
C GLY A 138 -46.89 -12.22 6.52
N ASP A 139 -45.99 -11.38 7.05
CA ASP A 139 -45.81 -9.98 6.55
C ASP A 139 -44.86 -9.81 5.34
N SER A 140 -44.04 -10.82 5.04
CA SER A 140 -43.21 -10.90 3.82
C SER A 140 -43.18 -12.36 3.35
N PRO A 141 -43.40 -12.64 2.04
CA PRO A 141 -43.44 -14.00 1.53
C PRO A 141 -42.11 -14.76 1.60
N TYR A 142 -40.98 -14.06 1.83
CA TYR A 142 -39.63 -14.64 1.73
C TYR A 142 -38.69 -14.32 2.90
N GLY A 143 -39.08 -13.46 3.85
CA GLY A 143 -38.16 -12.97 4.89
C GLY A 143 -37.57 -11.59 4.62
N ASP A 144 -36.60 -11.20 5.45
CA ASP A 144 -35.77 -10.00 5.33
C ASP A 144 -34.27 -10.31 5.50
N ILE A 145 -33.41 -9.56 4.80
CA ILE A 145 -31.95 -9.68 4.95
C ILE A 145 -31.48 -9.31 6.38
N LEU A 146 -32.30 -8.55 7.12
CA LEU A 146 -32.04 -8.11 8.50
C LEU A 146 -32.69 -9.02 9.57
N ASP A 147 -33.29 -10.16 9.19
CA ASP A 147 -33.89 -11.08 10.15
C ASP A 147 -32.84 -11.72 11.08
N ASP A 148 -33.24 -11.99 12.33
CA ASP A 148 -32.39 -12.43 13.45
C ASP A 148 -31.19 -11.53 13.79
N ILE A 149 -31.13 -10.30 13.28
CA ILE A 149 -30.12 -9.30 13.65
C ILE A 149 -30.69 -8.41 14.79
N PRO A 150 -29.90 -8.04 15.82
CA PRO A 150 -30.34 -7.13 16.88
C PRO A 150 -30.86 -5.79 16.35
N THR A 151 -31.78 -5.16 17.09
CA THR A 151 -32.42 -3.90 16.67
C THR A 151 -31.41 -2.78 16.42
N ASN A 152 -30.30 -2.76 17.16
CA ASN A 152 -29.23 -1.80 16.96
C ASN A 152 -27.93 -2.54 16.63
N ILE A 153 -27.29 -2.16 15.53
CA ILE A 153 -26.00 -2.68 15.10
C ILE A 153 -25.05 -1.56 14.68
N TRP A 154 -23.76 -1.79 14.81
CA TRP A 154 -22.74 -0.91 14.24
C TRP A 154 -22.45 -1.29 12.79
N ALA A 155 -22.52 -0.32 11.88
CA ALA A 155 -22.15 -0.51 10.48
C ALA A 155 -21.31 0.66 9.96
N THR A 156 -20.39 0.35 9.05
CA THR A 156 -19.55 1.35 8.39
C THR A 156 -20.29 1.99 7.22
N ARG A 157 -20.15 3.32 7.11
CA ARG A 157 -20.70 4.14 6.02
C ARG A 157 -19.58 4.77 5.19
N TYR A 158 -19.79 4.81 3.88
CA TYR A 158 -18.93 5.48 2.90
C TYR A 158 -19.71 6.36 1.91
N HIS A 159 -20.92 6.78 2.25
CA HIS A 159 -21.79 7.45 1.28
C HIS A 159 -21.88 8.96 1.52
N SER A 160 -21.76 9.72 0.43
CA SER A 160 -22.12 11.15 0.35
C SER A 160 -23.56 11.38 -0.12
N LEU A 161 -24.16 10.35 -0.73
CA LEU A 161 -25.50 10.38 -1.29
C LEU A 161 -26.42 9.43 -0.53
N VAL A 162 -27.72 9.73 -0.52
CA VAL A 162 -28.75 8.94 0.17
C VAL A 162 -30.04 8.94 -0.65
N VAL A 163 -30.82 7.87 -0.51
CA VAL A 163 -32.19 7.84 -1.01
C VAL A 163 -33.07 8.71 -0.10
N ASP A 164 -33.82 9.65 -0.69
CA ASP A 164 -34.73 10.52 0.06
C ASP A 164 -35.96 9.70 0.53
N PRO A 165 -36.14 9.50 1.85
CA PRO A 165 -37.24 8.70 2.38
C PRO A 165 -38.62 9.27 2.02
N LYS A 166 -38.75 10.57 1.75
CA LYS A 166 -40.03 11.19 1.36
C LYS A 166 -40.45 10.87 -0.06
N SER A 167 -39.50 10.45 -0.89
CA SER A 167 -39.72 10.09 -2.28
C SER A 167 -39.89 8.58 -2.48
N LEU A 168 -39.78 7.79 -1.40
CA LEU A 168 -39.80 6.34 -1.50
C LEU A 168 -41.18 5.85 -1.99
N PRO A 169 -41.24 5.06 -3.07
CA PRO A 169 -42.51 4.56 -3.61
C PRO A 169 -43.16 3.58 -2.64
N GLU A 170 -44.50 3.45 -2.71
CA GLU A 170 -45.26 2.59 -1.78
C GLU A 170 -44.86 1.11 -1.81
N CYS A 171 -44.27 0.64 -2.91
CA CYS A 171 -43.83 -0.75 -3.05
C CYS A 171 -42.55 -1.07 -2.24
N LEU A 172 -41.79 -0.05 -1.84
CA LEU A 172 -40.60 -0.19 -1.00
C LEU A 172 -40.94 0.16 0.46
N GLN A 173 -40.67 -0.78 1.37
CA GLN A 173 -40.83 -0.63 2.80
C GLN A 173 -39.48 -0.35 3.44
N VAL A 174 -39.38 0.72 4.23
CA VAL A 174 -38.20 1.03 5.04
C VAL A 174 -37.99 -0.05 6.10
N THR A 175 -36.77 -0.56 6.21
CA THR A 175 -36.41 -1.63 7.16
C THR A 175 -35.38 -1.19 8.20
N ALA A 176 -34.54 -0.20 7.90
CA ALA A 176 -33.61 0.38 8.87
C ALA A 176 -33.34 1.85 8.62
N THR A 177 -33.00 2.57 9.69
CA THR A 177 -32.60 3.98 9.67
C THR A 177 -31.39 4.22 10.57
N CYS A 178 -30.75 5.38 10.45
CA CYS A 178 -29.84 5.87 11.49
C CYS A 178 -30.07 7.35 11.75
N TRP A 179 -29.65 7.80 12.92
CA TRP A 179 -29.57 9.22 13.23
C TRP A 179 -28.27 9.80 12.67
N GLU A 180 -28.32 11.04 12.17
CA GLU A 180 -27.10 11.77 11.78
C GLU A 180 -26.48 12.43 13.00
N ASP A 181 -25.76 11.63 13.80
CA ASP A 181 -25.11 12.04 15.04
C ASP A 181 -23.65 11.58 15.13
N ASP A 182 -23.01 11.83 16.27
CA ASP A 182 -21.64 11.43 16.60
C ASP A 182 -21.59 10.20 17.52
N ALA A 183 -22.51 9.23 17.34
CA ALA A 183 -22.59 8.03 18.16
C ALA A 183 -21.24 7.29 18.27
N ASP A 184 -20.49 7.18 17.17
CA ASP A 184 -19.17 6.54 17.15
C ASP A 184 -18.15 7.29 18.02
N ILE A 185 -18.09 8.63 17.93
CA ILE A 185 -17.23 9.48 18.74
C ILE A 185 -17.57 9.33 20.23
N LEU A 186 -18.87 9.38 20.55
CA LEU A 186 -19.35 9.26 21.92
C LEU A 186 -19.02 7.89 22.53
N ALA A 187 -19.22 6.81 21.75
CA ALA A 187 -18.84 5.46 22.16
C ALA A 187 -17.32 5.34 22.42
N LEU A 188 -16.49 5.92 21.54
CA LEU A 188 -15.03 5.92 21.70
C LEU A 188 -14.57 6.73 22.92
N ARG A 189 -15.13 7.91 23.15
CA ARG A 189 -14.81 8.75 24.32
C ARG A 189 -15.15 8.08 25.65
N ASN A 190 -16.21 7.28 25.67
CA ASN A 190 -16.66 6.56 26.84
C ASN A 190 -15.95 5.21 27.03
N THR A 191 -15.11 4.80 26.08
CA THR A 191 -14.35 3.55 26.18
C THR A 191 -13.15 3.74 27.12
N PRO A 192 -12.98 2.91 28.17
CA PRO A 192 -11.83 3.02 29.06
C PRO A 192 -10.51 2.85 28.28
N PRO A 193 -9.47 3.66 28.55
CA PRO A 193 -8.20 3.54 27.85
C PRO A 193 -7.53 2.19 28.17
N ARG A 194 -7.68 1.20 27.27
CA ARG A 194 -6.91 -0.04 27.30
C ARG A 194 -5.57 0.19 26.61
N LEU A 195 -4.62 0.76 27.36
CA LEU A 195 -3.21 0.69 27.00
C LEU A 195 -2.67 -0.70 27.38
N ASP A 196 -2.29 -1.48 26.37
CA ASP A 196 -1.33 -2.60 26.43
C ASP A 196 -1.49 -3.66 27.54
N LYS A 197 -2.23 -4.74 27.23
CA LYS A 197 -1.75 -6.08 27.62
C LYS A 197 -1.22 -6.76 26.38
N ALA A 198 0.10 -6.82 26.28
CA ALA A 198 0.82 -7.60 25.29
C ALA A 198 0.31 -9.05 25.30
N LEU A 199 -0.30 -9.48 24.19
CA LEU A 199 -0.56 -10.88 23.89
C LEU A 199 0.79 -11.54 23.62
N SER A 200 1.34 -12.16 24.67
CA SER A 200 2.34 -13.20 24.55
C SER A 200 1.61 -14.54 24.48
N ASP A 201 2.06 -15.35 23.52
CA ASP A 201 1.94 -16.79 23.41
C ASP A 201 0.56 -17.44 23.08
N SER A 202 0.56 -18.02 21.87
CA SER A 202 -0.06 -19.29 21.47
C SER A 202 -1.53 -19.54 21.84
N ASN A 203 -2.43 -19.15 20.94
CA ASN A 203 -3.54 -19.98 20.49
C ASN A 203 -4.15 -19.39 19.21
N GLU A 204 -3.81 -19.98 18.05
CA GLU A 204 -4.21 -19.50 16.71
C GLU A 204 -5.69 -19.72 16.35
N ASN A 205 -6.53 -20.26 17.25
CA ASN A 205 -7.90 -20.66 16.92
C ASN A 205 -9.03 -19.80 17.52
N SER A 206 -8.75 -18.70 18.22
CA SER A 206 -9.80 -17.82 18.79
C SER A 206 -9.90 -16.42 18.18
N LEU A 207 -9.08 -16.09 17.17
CA LEU A 207 -9.00 -14.72 16.61
C LEU A 207 -9.99 -14.44 15.46
N ARG A 208 -10.92 -15.35 15.16
CA ARG A 208 -11.82 -15.19 14.00
C ARG A 208 -13.10 -14.38 14.24
N ASN A 209 -13.45 -13.98 15.47
CA ASN A 209 -14.78 -13.38 15.70
C ASN A 209 -14.90 -12.24 16.74
N ASP A 210 -13.84 -11.79 17.39
CA ASP A 210 -13.97 -10.71 18.39
C ASP A 210 -13.36 -9.40 17.86
N SER A 211 -14.13 -8.69 17.04
CA SER A 211 -14.00 -7.24 16.91
C SER A 211 -14.22 -6.64 18.30
N VAL A 212 -13.13 -6.33 19.02
CA VAL A 212 -13.20 -5.67 20.33
C VAL A 212 -13.60 -4.21 20.12
N HIS A 213 -14.85 -3.99 19.73
CA HIS A 213 -15.56 -2.73 19.85
C HIS A 213 -16.47 -2.89 21.07
N MET A 214 -16.11 -2.22 22.17
CA MET A 214 -17.00 -2.21 23.34
C MET A 214 -18.30 -1.52 22.92
N LYS A 215 -19.41 -2.27 23.04
CA LYS A 215 -20.76 -1.73 22.86
C LYS A 215 -20.92 -0.51 23.77
N PRO A 216 -21.44 0.63 23.29
CA PRO A 216 -21.76 1.75 24.17
C PRO A 216 -22.74 1.27 25.25
N PRO A 217 -22.73 1.85 26.45
CA PRO A 217 -23.80 1.62 27.40
C PRO A 217 -25.13 1.99 26.72
N THR A 218 -26.06 1.06 26.67
CA THR A 218 -27.36 1.14 25.98
C THR A 218 -28.34 2.13 26.64
N ASN A 219 -27.86 3.16 27.33
CA ASN A 219 -28.66 4.16 28.03
C ASN A 219 -28.17 5.57 27.66
N HIS A 220 -28.54 6.06 26.47
CA HIS A 220 -28.57 7.50 26.23
C HIS A 220 -30.02 7.98 26.42
N GLN A 221 -30.36 8.36 27.65
CA GLN A 221 -31.43 9.33 27.89
C GLN A 221 -30.91 10.68 27.41
N TYR A 222 -31.56 11.27 26.41
CA TYR A 222 -31.34 12.65 26.02
C TYR A 222 -31.57 13.54 27.24
N THR A 223 -30.53 14.23 27.71
CA THR A 223 -30.68 15.31 28.68
C THR A 223 -31.32 16.51 27.98
N GLU A 224 -32.55 16.82 28.34
CA GLU A 224 -33.24 18.06 27.95
C GLU A 224 -32.39 19.27 28.35
N GLY A 225 -32.05 20.16 27.39
CA GLY A 225 -31.43 21.45 27.74
C GLY A 225 -30.45 22.07 26.73
N CYS A 226 -30.13 21.44 25.61
CA CYS A 226 -29.42 22.11 24.51
C CYS A 226 -30.34 22.21 23.30
N GLU A 227 -30.49 23.41 22.75
CA GLU A 227 -31.13 23.65 21.45
C GLU A 227 -30.32 22.95 20.33
N ALA A 228 -30.48 21.63 20.22
CA ALA A 228 -29.98 20.84 19.13
C ALA A 228 -31.05 20.83 18.04
N SER A 229 -30.67 21.30 16.84
CA SER A 229 -31.41 21.10 15.60
C SER A 229 -32.04 19.71 15.55
N LEU A 230 -33.34 19.63 15.23
CA LEU A 230 -34.09 18.37 15.09
C LEU A 230 -33.23 17.27 14.44
N PRO A 231 -33.15 16.05 15.04
CA PRO A 231 -32.24 15.03 14.56
C PRO A 231 -32.71 14.53 13.19
N TYR A 232 -31.86 14.71 12.18
CA TYR A 232 -32.10 14.22 10.83
C TYR A 232 -31.89 12.70 10.80
N THR A 233 -32.86 11.96 10.26
CA THR A 233 -32.79 10.51 10.13
C THR A 233 -32.47 10.15 8.68
N THR A 234 -31.50 9.27 8.49
CA THR A 234 -31.13 8.75 7.17
C THR A 234 -31.67 7.34 6.97
N LEU A 235 -32.20 7.08 5.78
CA LEU A 235 -32.67 5.76 5.35
C LEU A 235 -31.46 4.83 5.14
N MET A 236 -31.45 3.68 5.82
CA MET A 236 -30.31 2.76 5.83
C MET A 236 -30.60 1.41 5.19
N ALA A 237 -31.86 0.99 5.13
CA ALA A 237 -32.27 -0.19 4.40
C ALA A 237 -33.74 -0.11 4.00
N PHE A 238 -34.09 -0.77 2.89
CA PHE A 238 -35.46 -1.06 2.52
C PHE A 238 -35.57 -2.47 1.93
N ARG A 239 -36.81 -2.96 1.85
CA ARG A 239 -37.19 -4.12 1.05
C ARG A 239 -38.35 -3.80 0.13
N HIS A 240 -38.52 -4.55 -0.96
CA HIS A 240 -39.78 -4.56 -1.69
C HIS A 240 -40.83 -5.39 -0.92
N LYS A 241 -42.09 -4.92 -0.87
CA LYS A 241 -43.15 -5.54 -0.07
C LYS A 241 -43.54 -6.95 -0.52
N VAL A 242 -43.41 -7.23 -1.81
CA VAL A 242 -43.92 -8.46 -2.46
C VAL A 242 -42.83 -9.32 -3.11
N HIS A 243 -41.70 -8.71 -3.46
CA HIS A 243 -40.68 -9.34 -4.31
C HIS A 243 -39.37 -9.40 -3.55
N PRO A 244 -38.49 -10.39 -3.82
CA PRO A 244 -37.25 -10.60 -3.08
C PRO A 244 -36.16 -9.57 -3.47
N ILE A 245 -36.45 -8.28 -3.33
CA ILE A 245 -35.56 -7.17 -3.61
C ILE A 245 -35.27 -6.44 -2.31
N TYR A 246 -33.98 -6.31 -1.99
CA TYR A 246 -33.50 -5.74 -0.74
C TYR A 246 -32.33 -4.80 -1.01
N GLY A 247 -32.08 -3.87 -0.11
CA GLY A 247 -30.82 -3.15 -0.14
C GLY A 247 -30.48 -2.45 1.16
N VAL A 248 -29.19 -2.16 1.30
CA VAL A 248 -28.60 -1.44 2.43
C VAL A 248 -27.73 -0.29 1.95
N GLN A 249 -27.78 0.84 2.65
CA GLN A 249 -26.97 2.02 2.34
C GLN A 249 -25.55 1.93 2.94
N PHE A 250 -25.37 1.12 3.98
CA PHE A 250 -24.08 0.85 4.64
C PHE A 250 -23.38 -0.35 3.97
N HIS A 251 -22.14 -0.62 4.39
CA HIS A 251 -21.29 -1.63 3.75
C HIS A 251 -21.17 -2.89 4.62
N PRO A 252 -21.96 -3.96 4.37
CA PRO A 252 -21.90 -5.22 5.12
C PRO A 252 -20.52 -5.89 5.06
N GLU A 253 -19.73 -5.60 4.04
CA GLU A 253 -18.41 -6.17 3.80
C GLU A 253 -17.26 -5.45 4.51
N SER A 254 -17.49 -4.26 5.06
CA SER A 254 -16.49 -3.51 5.83
C SER A 254 -16.10 -4.27 7.10
N ILE A 255 -14.81 -4.20 7.48
CA ILE A 255 -14.29 -4.96 8.62
C ILE A 255 -14.94 -4.59 9.96
N CYS A 256 -15.47 -3.37 10.08
CA CYS A 256 -16.12 -2.89 11.30
C CYS A 256 -17.64 -3.09 11.30
N THR A 257 -18.26 -3.56 10.20
CA THR A 257 -19.70 -3.79 10.15
C THR A 257 -20.06 -5.10 10.84
N GLU A 258 -20.97 -5.02 11.81
CA GLU A 258 -21.50 -6.21 12.48
C GLU A 258 -22.48 -6.97 11.57
N TYR A 259 -22.52 -8.30 11.71
CA TYR A 259 -23.50 -9.19 11.07
C TYR A 259 -23.51 -9.22 9.52
N GLY A 260 -22.50 -8.70 8.83
CA GLY A 260 -22.42 -8.75 7.35
C GLY A 260 -22.59 -10.17 6.77
N ARG A 261 -21.93 -11.17 7.35
CA ARG A 261 -22.08 -12.58 6.96
C ARG A 261 -23.51 -13.10 7.15
N LYS A 262 -24.17 -12.74 8.26
CA LYS A 262 -25.55 -13.12 8.53
C LYS A 262 -26.52 -12.50 7.50
N MET A 263 -26.24 -11.29 7.00
CA MET A 263 -27.04 -10.69 5.91
C MET A 263 -26.91 -11.49 4.60
N ILE A 264 -25.71 -11.97 4.25
CA ILE A 264 -25.50 -12.85 3.09
C ILE A 264 -26.21 -14.21 3.30
N ASP A 265 -26.10 -14.80 4.49
CA ASP A 265 -26.79 -16.06 4.82
C ASP A 265 -28.32 -15.90 4.72
N ASN A 266 -28.86 -14.78 5.21
CA ASN A 266 -30.29 -14.46 5.09
C ASN A 266 -30.69 -14.30 3.61
N PHE A 267 -29.88 -13.63 2.79
CA PHE A 267 -30.13 -13.47 1.36
C PHE A 267 -30.12 -14.82 0.61
N HIS A 268 -29.23 -15.74 0.98
CA HIS A 268 -29.26 -17.11 0.47
C HIS A 268 -30.56 -17.84 0.86
N ASN A 269 -30.99 -17.74 2.12
CA ASN A 269 -32.23 -18.36 2.59
C ASN A 269 -33.46 -17.79 1.86
N ILE A 270 -33.50 -16.48 1.63
CA ILE A 270 -34.54 -15.81 0.83
C ILE A 270 -34.56 -16.38 -0.59
N THR A 271 -33.39 -16.55 -1.21
CA THR A 271 -33.28 -17.11 -2.57
C THR A 271 -33.83 -18.54 -2.62
N GLU A 272 -33.49 -19.38 -1.65
CA GLU A 272 -34.00 -20.74 -1.53
C GLU A 272 -35.53 -20.79 -1.38
N GLN A 273 -36.10 -19.92 -0.54
CA GLN A 273 -37.54 -19.83 -0.35
C GLN A 273 -38.23 -19.36 -1.63
N TRP A 274 -37.68 -18.35 -2.30
CA TRP A 274 -38.18 -17.87 -3.58
C TRP A 274 -38.19 -18.98 -4.64
N LYS A 275 -37.09 -19.73 -4.80
CA LYS A 275 -37.02 -20.85 -5.75
C LYS A 275 -38.13 -21.89 -5.51
N ARG A 276 -38.39 -22.23 -4.24
CA ARG A 276 -39.46 -23.19 -3.88
C ARG A 276 -40.85 -22.64 -4.18
N ASN A 277 -41.09 -21.37 -3.86
CA ASN A 277 -42.41 -20.74 -4.01
C ASN A 277 -42.80 -20.57 -5.48
N VAL A 278 -41.85 -20.20 -6.36
CA VAL A 278 -42.11 -20.00 -7.79
C VAL A 278 -41.78 -21.22 -8.65
N GLN A 279 -41.43 -22.35 -8.02
CA GLN A 279 -41.00 -23.59 -8.68
C GLN A 279 -39.86 -23.37 -9.71
N TYR A 280 -38.94 -22.46 -9.41
CA TYR A 280 -37.81 -22.14 -10.28
C TYR A 280 -36.82 -23.30 -10.30
N GLN A 281 -36.47 -23.77 -11.49
CA GLN A 281 -35.40 -24.72 -11.71
C GLN A 281 -34.16 -23.98 -12.22
N SER A 282 -33.02 -24.17 -11.55
CA SER A 282 -31.76 -23.62 -12.02
C SER A 282 -31.46 -24.13 -13.43
N PHE A 283 -30.97 -23.25 -14.30
CA PHE A 283 -30.57 -23.61 -15.65
C PHE A 283 -29.49 -24.71 -15.69
N ALA A 284 -28.58 -24.70 -14.69
CA ALA A 284 -27.55 -25.71 -14.53
C ALA A 284 -27.33 -26.05 -13.05
N HIS A 285 -27.02 -27.32 -12.78
CA HIS A 285 -26.68 -27.81 -11.42
C HIS A 285 -25.32 -27.26 -10.95
N GLN A 286 -24.37 -27.07 -11.86
CA GLN A 286 -23.08 -26.42 -11.60
C GLN A 286 -22.85 -25.33 -12.64
N LEU A 287 -22.12 -24.28 -12.28
CA LEU A 287 -21.71 -23.26 -13.24
C LEU A 287 -20.80 -23.90 -14.29
N PRO A 288 -21.11 -23.77 -15.60
CA PRO A 288 -20.19 -24.19 -16.64
C PRO A 288 -18.87 -23.42 -16.56
N GLU A 289 -17.78 -24.06 -16.95
CA GLU A 289 -16.44 -23.46 -16.89
C GLU A 289 -16.36 -22.12 -17.63
N HIS A 290 -16.96 -22.01 -18.80
CA HIS A 290 -16.99 -20.77 -19.59
C HIS A 290 -17.74 -19.62 -18.88
N ILE A 291 -18.68 -19.91 -17.99
CA ILE A 291 -19.38 -18.91 -17.16
C ILE A 291 -18.52 -18.55 -15.94
N SER A 292 -17.92 -19.54 -15.27
CA SER A 292 -17.01 -19.29 -14.14
C SER A 292 -15.78 -18.47 -14.55
N GLN A 293 -15.29 -18.64 -15.78
CA GLN A 293 -14.16 -17.88 -16.34
C GLN A 293 -14.51 -16.42 -16.68
N LEU A 294 -15.79 -16.02 -16.65
CA LEU A 294 -16.18 -14.61 -16.81
C LEU A 294 -15.82 -13.77 -15.58
N SER A 295 -15.57 -14.41 -14.44
CA SER A 295 -15.28 -13.71 -13.19
C SER A 295 -13.98 -12.91 -13.29
N VAL A 296 -14.00 -11.62 -12.93
CA VAL A 296 -12.81 -10.76 -12.88
C VAL A 296 -11.86 -11.10 -11.73
N VAL A 297 -12.29 -11.97 -10.82
CA VAL A 297 -11.44 -12.60 -9.81
C VAL A 297 -11.45 -14.11 -10.02
N SER A 298 -10.27 -14.72 -10.08
CA SER A 298 -10.14 -16.17 -10.22
C SER A 298 -10.58 -16.88 -8.92
N LEU A 299 -11.73 -17.56 -8.99
CA LEU A 299 -12.31 -18.34 -7.90
C LEU A 299 -12.29 -19.86 -8.17
N THR A 300 -11.94 -20.26 -9.40
CA THR A 300 -11.99 -21.65 -9.89
C THR A 300 -10.88 -22.55 -9.33
N GLY A 301 -9.80 -21.98 -8.80
CA GLY A 301 -8.66 -22.69 -8.19
C GLY A 301 -8.76 -22.96 -6.68
N LEU A 302 -9.89 -22.64 -6.03
CA LEU A 302 -10.04 -22.70 -4.57
C LEU A 302 -10.45 -24.08 -4.02
N ASN A 303 -10.48 -25.12 -4.86
CA ASN A 303 -10.82 -26.48 -4.42
C ASN A 303 -9.73 -27.05 -3.48
N PRO A 304 -10.07 -27.43 -2.22
CA PRO A 304 -9.12 -27.99 -1.28
C PRO A 304 -8.60 -29.40 -1.67
N SER A 305 -9.14 -30.00 -2.74
CA SER A 305 -8.79 -31.34 -3.22
C SER A 305 -7.72 -31.37 -4.33
N SER A 306 -7.33 -30.24 -4.90
CA SER A 306 -6.10 -30.19 -5.70
C SER A 306 -4.92 -30.08 -4.74
N SER A 307 -4.39 -31.24 -4.34
CA SER A 307 -3.02 -31.29 -3.84
C SER A 307 -2.16 -30.46 -4.79
N LEU A 308 -1.42 -29.49 -4.23
CA LEU A 308 -0.36 -28.77 -4.95
C LEU A 308 0.34 -29.78 -5.87
N PRO A 309 0.59 -29.45 -7.16
CA PRO A 309 1.55 -30.24 -7.90
C PRO A 309 2.80 -30.32 -7.01
N PRO A 310 3.33 -31.53 -6.75
CA PRO A 310 4.54 -31.66 -5.94
C PRO A 310 5.57 -30.67 -6.49
N PRO A 311 6.32 -29.97 -5.63
CA PRO A 311 7.34 -29.04 -6.11
C PRO A 311 8.18 -29.79 -7.16
N PRO A 312 8.52 -29.15 -8.30
CA PRO A 312 9.38 -29.78 -9.28
C PRO A 312 10.58 -30.36 -8.54
N GLN A 313 10.70 -31.69 -8.56
CA GLN A 313 11.73 -32.42 -7.82
C GLN A 313 13.12 -32.19 -8.44
N ASP A 314 13.16 -31.61 -9.62
CA ASP A 314 14.37 -31.26 -10.33
C ASP A 314 14.95 -29.98 -9.72
N PHE A 315 15.85 -30.17 -8.75
CA PHE A 315 16.71 -29.10 -8.28
C PHE A 315 17.41 -28.47 -9.48
N ASN A 316 17.37 -27.14 -9.61
CA ASN A 316 18.29 -26.47 -10.51
C ASN A 316 19.71 -26.62 -9.93
N THR A 317 20.41 -27.68 -10.33
CA THR A 317 21.75 -28.02 -9.83
C THR A 317 22.81 -27.04 -10.30
N ASN A 318 22.51 -26.20 -11.29
CA ASN A 318 23.47 -25.26 -11.85
C ASN A 318 23.76 -24.08 -10.91
N TYR A 319 22.81 -23.73 -10.05
CA TYR A 319 22.97 -22.65 -9.07
C TYR A 319 23.22 -23.18 -7.66
N ALA A 320 24.01 -22.46 -6.87
CA ALA A 320 24.15 -22.67 -5.44
C ALA A 320 24.31 -21.33 -4.71
N LEU A 321 23.78 -21.23 -3.49
CA LEU A 321 23.96 -20.05 -2.66
C LEU A 321 25.09 -20.31 -1.66
N VAL A 322 26.26 -19.72 -1.90
CA VAL A 322 27.37 -19.77 -0.95
C VAL A 322 27.21 -18.64 0.05
N ALA A 323 27.07 -19.00 1.33
CA ALA A 323 26.94 -18.04 2.41
C ALA A 323 27.92 -18.32 3.55
N GLU A 324 28.52 -17.24 4.07
CA GLU A 324 29.42 -17.33 5.21
C GLU A 324 29.21 -16.17 6.20
N LYS A 325 29.23 -16.47 7.50
CA LYS A 325 29.28 -15.45 8.55
C LYS A 325 30.71 -14.93 8.67
N ILE A 326 30.93 -13.68 8.25
CA ILE A 326 32.27 -13.08 8.17
C ILE A 326 32.60 -12.15 9.34
N TRP A 327 31.62 -11.85 10.20
CA TRP A 327 31.80 -11.02 11.40
C TRP A 327 30.80 -11.40 12.49
N ASN A 328 31.25 -11.49 13.74
CA ASN A 328 30.36 -11.59 14.91
C ASN A 328 30.20 -10.23 15.56
N GLY A 329 29.00 -9.90 16.05
CA GLY A 329 28.81 -8.64 16.78
C GLY A 329 29.62 -8.53 18.05
N SER A 330 30.03 -9.66 18.64
CA SER A 330 30.98 -9.71 19.76
C SER A 330 32.37 -9.15 19.42
N ASP A 331 32.73 -9.14 18.14
CA ASP A 331 34.05 -8.70 17.66
C ASP A 331 34.15 -7.15 17.59
N GLY A 332 33.05 -6.44 17.90
CA GLY A 332 32.95 -4.99 17.97
C GLY A 332 31.94 -4.41 16.97
N SER A 333 31.59 -3.12 17.14
CA SER A 333 30.63 -2.45 16.26
C SER A 333 31.31 -1.92 14.98
N LEU A 334 30.91 -2.49 13.85
CA LEU A 334 31.18 -1.94 12.53
C LEU A 334 30.08 -0.94 12.18
N ASP A 335 30.51 0.27 11.81
CA ASP A 335 29.59 1.30 11.38
C ASP A 335 29.22 1.07 9.91
N THR A 336 27.92 1.10 9.60
CA THR A 336 27.39 0.80 8.26
C THR A 336 27.95 1.73 7.18
N GLN A 337 28.21 3.00 7.51
CA GLN A 337 28.82 3.94 6.56
C GLN A 337 30.26 3.54 6.20
N SER A 338 31.00 3.00 7.16
CA SER A 338 32.37 2.51 6.94
C SER A 338 32.39 1.27 6.04
N LEU A 339 31.44 0.34 6.23
CA LEU A 339 31.26 -0.83 5.35
C LEU A 339 30.86 -0.42 3.93
N PHE A 340 29.98 0.57 3.81
CA PHE A 340 29.58 1.15 2.54
C PHE A 340 30.77 1.72 1.78
N LYS A 341 31.59 2.55 2.45
CA LYS A 341 32.82 3.13 1.85
C LYS A 341 33.84 2.07 1.45
N MET A 342 34.00 1.01 2.25
CA MET A 342 34.90 -0.11 1.94
C MET A 342 34.52 -0.78 0.62
N LEU A 343 33.23 -1.07 0.42
CA LEU A 343 32.77 -1.71 -0.81
C LEU A 343 32.88 -0.77 -2.02
N GLN A 344 32.73 0.54 -1.81
CA GLN A 344 32.85 1.52 -2.88
C GLN A 344 34.29 1.67 -3.41
N GLN A 345 35.31 1.47 -2.56
CA GLN A 345 36.72 1.64 -2.94
C GLN A 345 37.24 0.56 -3.91
N GLN A 346 36.40 -0.43 -4.27
CA GLN A 346 36.69 -1.38 -5.34
C GLN A 346 36.84 -0.63 -6.69
N PRO A 347 37.78 -1.02 -7.57
CA PRO A 347 38.02 -0.31 -8.82
C PRO A 347 36.78 -0.30 -9.75
N GLY A 348 36.38 0.90 -10.22
CA GLY A 348 35.28 1.10 -11.19
C GLY A 348 34.66 2.51 -11.07
N ALA A 349 34.56 3.25 -12.18
CA ALA A 349 34.18 4.68 -12.17
C ALA A 349 32.66 4.95 -12.01
N SER A 350 31.80 3.92 -12.12
CA SER A 350 30.34 4.05 -12.04
C SER A 350 29.72 2.75 -11.51
N GLN A 351 29.69 2.61 -10.18
CA GLN A 351 29.17 1.41 -9.52
C GLN A 351 27.66 1.49 -9.36
N SER A 352 26.93 0.46 -9.79
CA SER A 352 25.55 0.27 -9.36
C SER A 352 25.54 -0.09 -7.89
N ILE A 353 24.68 0.56 -7.12
CA ILE A 353 24.58 0.34 -5.67
C ILE A 353 23.14 -0.05 -5.34
N ALA A 354 23.00 -1.13 -4.58
CA ALA A 354 21.74 -1.54 -3.99
C ALA A 354 21.94 -1.64 -2.47
N PHE A 355 21.41 -0.66 -1.73
CA PHE A 355 21.43 -0.67 -0.27
C PHE A 355 20.01 -0.55 0.28
N LEU A 356 19.50 -1.63 0.87
CA LEU A 356 18.25 -1.64 1.64
C LEU A 356 18.61 -1.58 3.13
N ASP A 357 18.11 -0.58 3.84
CA ASP A 357 18.60 -0.21 5.17
C ASP A 357 17.50 -0.22 6.23
N SER A 358 17.67 -1.08 7.23
CA SER A 358 16.88 -1.10 8.46
C SER A 358 17.42 -0.06 9.46
N ALA A 359 17.17 1.23 9.21
CA ALA A 359 17.79 2.32 9.96
C ALA A 359 17.18 2.58 11.36
N ARG A 360 15.91 2.22 11.60
CA ARG A 360 15.21 2.45 12.89
C ARG A 360 15.31 1.24 13.83
N GLN A 361 16.29 1.22 14.72
CA GLN A 361 16.55 0.06 15.59
C GLN A 361 15.38 -0.30 16.53
N SER A 362 14.57 0.66 17.00
CA SER A 362 13.39 0.34 17.82
C SER A 362 12.27 -0.36 17.06
N SER A 363 12.26 -0.27 15.73
CA SER A 363 11.18 -0.85 14.95
C SER A 363 11.25 -2.37 15.00
N PRO A 364 10.11 -3.05 15.25
CA PRO A 364 10.07 -4.50 15.24
C PRO A 364 10.36 -5.08 13.84
N TYR A 365 10.28 -4.27 12.78
CA TYR A 365 10.50 -4.68 11.39
C TYR A 365 11.98 -4.67 10.98
N CYS A 366 12.83 -4.00 11.75
CA CYS A 366 14.26 -3.91 11.48
C CYS A 366 15.00 -5.17 11.90
N HIS A 367 15.47 -5.95 10.92
CA HIS A 367 16.25 -7.16 11.17
C HIS A 367 17.59 -7.13 10.44
N TYR A 368 17.58 -6.88 9.13
CA TYR A 368 18.76 -6.87 8.29
C TYR A 368 18.82 -5.64 7.39
N SER A 369 20.03 -5.12 7.17
CA SER A 369 20.33 -4.26 6.03
C SER A 369 21.09 -5.06 4.97
N PHE A 370 20.77 -4.84 3.70
CA PHE A 370 21.36 -5.53 2.55
C PHE A 370 22.17 -4.56 1.71
N LEU A 371 23.44 -4.87 1.45
CA LEU A 371 24.34 -4.00 0.70
C LEU A 371 25.05 -4.76 -0.42
N SER A 372 24.86 -4.28 -1.65
CA SER A 372 25.53 -4.75 -2.85
C SER A 372 26.11 -3.59 -3.67
N VAL A 373 27.25 -3.84 -4.29
CA VAL A 373 27.90 -2.97 -5.28
C VAL A 373 28.27 -3.82 -6.50
N ASN A 374 28.19 -3.23 -7.71
CA ASN A 374 28.49 -3.92 -8.98
C ASN A 374 27.63 -5.18 -9.16
N ASN A 375 26.34 -4.95 -9.29
CA ASN A 375 25.30 -5.97 -9.47
C ASN A 375 25.46 -6.68 -10.83
N ALA A 376 24.95 -7.90 -10.96
CA ALA A 376 25.07 -8.73 -12.15
C ALA A 376 24.61 -8.01 -13.42
N PHE A 377 23.43 -7.39 -13.35
CA PHE A 377 22.91 -6.49 -14.36
C PHE A 377 21.89 -5.53 -13.73
N THR A 378 21.57 -4.48 -14.47
CA THR A 378 20.51 -3.52 -14.17
C THR A 378 19.50 -3.55 -15.31
N MET A 379 18.22 -3.68 -14.99
CA MET A 379 17.12 -3.56 -15.94
C MET A 379 16.31 -2.31 -15.64
N THR A 380 15.96 -1.52 -16.66
CA THR A 380 15.06 -0.37 -16.54
C THR A 380 13.96 -0.46 -17.59
N TYR A 381 12.75 -0.05 -17.26
CA TYR A 381 11.59 -0.18 -18.14
C TYR A 381 10.75 1.09 -18.21
N SER A 382 10.23 1.37 -19.41
CA SER A 382 9.31 2.47 -19.71
C SER A 382 8.01 1.90 -20.28
N THR A 383 6.91 2.08 -19.56
CA THR A 383 5.55 1.66 -19.97
C THR A 383 5.11 2.37 -21.25
N LEU A 384 5.43 3.66 -21.40
CA LEU A 384 5.01 4.46 -22.56
C LEU A 384 5.69 4.03 -23.87
N HIS A 385 6.84 3.40 -23.78
CA HIS A 385 7.61 2.94 -24.95
C HIS A 385 7.60 1.42 -25.08
N HIS A 386 7.03 0.70 -24.10
CA HIS A 386 7.19 -0.73 -23.93
C HIS A 386 8.65 -1.18 -24.10
N GLU A 387 9.59 -0.39 -23.59
CA GLU A 387 11.01 -0.56 -23.84
C GLU A 387 11.74 -0.88 -22.53
N THR A 388 12.51 -1.96 -22.54
CA THR A 388 13.41 -2.35 -21.45
C THR A 388 14.87 -2.21 -21.88
N ARG A 389 15.69 -1.64 -21.01
CA ARG A 389 17.14 -1.53 -21.18
C ARG A 389 17.83 -2.41 -20.16
N ILE A 390 18.76 -3.25 -20.61
CA ILE A 390 19.55 -4.15 -19.77
C ILE A 390 21.00 -3.71 -19.85
N SER A 391 21.56 -3.33 -18.71
CA SER A 391 22.95 -2.88 -18.57
C SER A 391 23.75 -3.86 -17.71
N SER A 392 24.81 -4.42 -18.28
CA SER A 392 25.69 -5.38 -17.57
C SER A 392 27.11 -4.80 -17.43
N PRO A 393 27.84 -5.14 -16.35
CA PRO A 393 29.28 -4.86 -16.26
C PRO A 393 30.04 -5.55 -17.39
N ASP A 394 30.91 -4.83 -18.10
CA ASP A 394 31.81 -5.44 -19.09
C ASP A 394 33.03 -6.04 -18.38
N ASN A 395 33.35 -7.31 -18.65
CA ASN A 395 34.48 -8.01 -18.04
C ASN A 395 35.85 -7.48 -18.53
N ASN A 396 35.90 -6.82 -19.69
CA ASN A 396 37.15 -6.39 -20.34
C ASN A 396 37.37 -4.87 -20.36
N SER A 397 36.41 -4.06 -19.91
CA SER A 397 36.54 -2.60 -19.90
C SER A 397 35.97 -1.98 -18.63
N LYS A 398 36.36 -0.73 -18.33
CA LYS A 398 35.69 0.08 -17.28
C LYS A 398 34.29 0.57 -17.70
N SER A 399 33.77 0.09 -18.84
CA SER A 399 32.48 0.46 -19.43
C SER A 399 31.37 -0.52 -19.06
N ARG A 400 30.12 -0.17 -19.34
CA ARG A 400 28.95 -1.06 -19.23
C ARG A 400 28.35 -1.25 -20.61
N SER A 401 28.05 -2.49 -21.00
CA SER A 401 27.26 -2.77 -22.20
C SER A 401 25.78 -2.59 -21.87
N THR A 402 25.06 -1.79 -22.66
CA THR A 402 23.62 -1.61 -22.50
C THR A 402 22.92 -2.03 -23.80
N SER A 403 21.95 -2.92 -23.69
CA SER A 403 21.11 -3.38 -24.80
C SER A 403 19.67 -2.93 -24.56
N ILE A 404 18.97 -2.62 -25.65
CA ILE A 404 17.60 -2.10 -25.65
C ILE A 404 16.68 -3.13 -26.30
N TYR A 405 15.52 -3.38 -25.69
CA TYR A 405 14.54 -4.33 -26.18
C TYR A 405 13.13 -3.73 -26.10
N THR A 406 12.38 -3.85 -27.20
CA THR A 406 10.96 -3.50 -27.23
C THR A 406 10.10 -4.73 -26.96
N LEU A 407 9.15 -4.60 -26.04
CA LEU A 407 8.19 -5.63 -25.69
C LEU A 407 6.94 -5.54 -26.57
N PRO A 408 6.31 -6.69 -26.92
CA PRO A 408 5.01 -6.67 -27.58
C PRO A 408 3.96 -5.97 -26.70
N PRO A 409 2.99 -5.25 -27.29
CA PRO A 409 2.00 -4.46 -26.52
C PRO A 409 1.20 -5.25 -25.48
N GLN A 410 0.95 -6.55 -25.71
CA GLN A 410 0.19 -7.41 -24.80
C GLN A 410 1.04 -8.00 -23.66
N GLN A 411 2.37 -7.89 -23.75
CA GLN A 411 3.30 -8.49 -22.79
C GLN A 411 3.71 -7.45 -21.74
N LYS A 412 3.53 -7.79 -20.46
CA LYS A 412 3.86 -6.92 -19.31
C LYS A 412 5.26 -7.23 -18.78
N ILE A 413 6.03 -6.21 -18.40
CA ILE A 413 7.42 -6.42 -17.92
C ILE A 413 7.48 -7.31 -16.67
N LEU A 414 6.50 -7.19 -15.77
CA LEU A 414 6.47 -7.95 -14.52
C LEU A 414 6.24 -9.45 -14.76
N SER A 415 5.62 -9.83 -15.88
CA SER A 415 5.49 -11.24 -16.28
C SER A 415 6.86 -11.84 -16.62
N TYR A 416 7.73 -11.09 -17.30
CA TYR A 416 9.11 -11.53 -17.57
C TYR A 416 9.93 -11.66 -16.28
N VAL A 417 9.79 -10.71 -15.34
CA VAL A 417 10.46 -10.78 -14.04
C VAL A 417 10.00 -12.00 -13.24
N SER A 418 8.70 -12.30 -13.28
CA SER A 418 8.09 -13.51 -12.69
C SER A 418 8.69 -14.77 -13.31
N SER A 419 8.60 -14.95 -14.63
CA SER A 419 9.15 -16.11 -15.36
C SER A 419 10.65 -16.28 -15.12
N PHE A 420 11.42 -15.19 -15.10
CA PHE A 420 12.85 -15.24 -14.83
C PHE A 420 13.16 -15.82 -13.45
N LEU A 421 12.44 -15.40 -12.40
CA LEU A 421 12.68 -15.88 -11.04
C LEU A 421 12.26 -17.35 -10.84
N GLN A 422 11.39 -17.90 -11.69
CA GLN A 422 11.03 -19.33 -11.62
C GLN A 422 12.23 -20.26 -11.85
N HIS A 423 13.24 -19.81 -12.61
CA HIS A 423 14.51 -20.53 -12.80
C HIS A 423 15.34 -20.65 -11.51
N PHE A 424 15.07 -19.80 -10.51
CA PHE A 424 15.79 -19.73 -9.24
C PHE A 424 14.93 -20.20 -8.06
N THR A 425 14.08 -21.19 -8.30
CA THR A 425 13.35 -21.88 -7.24
C THR A 425 14.20 -23.01 -6.66
N HIS A 426 14.13 -23.21 -5.34
CA HIS A 426 14.86 -24.30 -4.64
C HIS A 426 16.40 -24.28 -4.80
N VAL A 427 17.04 -23.11 -4.84
CA VAL A 427 18.52 -23.02 -4.92
C VAL A 427 19.17 -23.61 -3.64
N PRO A 428 20.10 -24.58 -3.75
CA PRO A 428 20.75 -25.20 -2.60
C PRO A 428 21.68 -24.21 -1.89
N VAL A 429 21.75 -24.28 -0.56
CA VAL A 429 22.63 -23.44 0.27
C VAL A 429 23.89 -24.20 0.66
N GLN A 430 25.06 -23.58 0.46
CA GLN A 430 26.38 -24.13 0.77
C GLN A 430 27.19 -23.18 1.69
N GLY A 431 28.18 -23.71 2.41
CA GLY A 431 29.09 -22.93 3.27
C GLY A 431 28.58 -22.68 4.69
N ILE A 432 27.29 -22.84 4.94
CA ILE A 432 26.67 -22.80 6.27
C ILE A 432 25.64 -23.92 6.41
N LYS A 433 25.45 -24.47 7.63
CA LYS A 433 24.44 -25.52 7.89
C LYS A 433 23.03 -25.07 7.54
N SER A 434 22.71 -23.81 7.85
CA SER A 434 21.44 -23.15 7.51
C SER A 434 21.62 -21.65 7.66
N LEU A 435 21.06 -20.87 6.75
CA LEU A 435 21.01 -19.42 6.94
C LEU A 435 20.01 -19.07 8.07
N PRO A 436 20.13 -17.89 8.71
CA PRO A 436 19.17 -17.45 9.71
C PRO A 436 17.73 -17.46 9.15
N ARG A 437 16.77 -17.95 9.93
CA ARG A 437 15.35 -18.08 9.52
C ARG A 437 14.71 -16.74 9.16
N ASN A 438 15.15 -15.65 9.75
CA ASN A 438 14.62 -14.30 9.54
C ASN A 438 15.35 -13.51 8.43
N LEU A 439 16.33 -14.11 7.77
CA LEU A 439 17.05 -13.51 6.66
C LEU A 439 16.28 -13.78 5.36
N ASN A 440 15.33 -12.93 5.03
CA ASN A 440 14.36 -13.22 3.95
C ASN A 440 14.93 -13.01 2.54
N PHE A 441 15.89 -12.10 2.36
CA PHE A 441 16.53 -11.89 1.05
C PHE A 441 17.74 -12.82 0.87
N ARG A 442 17.71 -13.61 -0.21
CA ARG A 442 18.71 -14.62 -0.58
C ARG A 442 19.48 -14.28 -1.87
N GLY A 443 19.31 -13.08 -2.39
CA GLY A 443 19.71 -12.69 -3.75
C GLY A 443 18.48 -12.59 -4.66
N GLY A 444 18.62 -11.94 -5.81
CA GLY A 444 17.50 -11.64 -6.71
C GLY A 444 17.38 -10.15 -7.03
N PHE A 445 16.18 -9.66 -7.34
CA PHE A 445 15.98 -8.28 -7.73
C PHE A 445 15.87 -7.33 -6.54
N ILE A 446 16.63 -6.24 -6.56
CA ILE A 446 16.45 -5.07 -5.68
C ILE A 446 16.22 -3.83 -6.54
N GLY A 447 15.18 -3.06 -6.25
CA GLY A 447 14.92 -1.84 -7.01
C GLY A 447 13.62 -1.15 -6.62
N TYR A 448 13.07 -0.39 -7.56
CA TYR A 448 11.78 0.28 -7.40
C TYR A 448 10.84 0.00 -8.57
N ILE A 449 9.55 0.14 -8.27
CA ILE A 449 8.42 0.13 -9.19
C ILE A 449 7.75 1.49 -8.98
N GLY A 450 7.87 2.38 -9.96
CA GLY A 450 7.35 3.75 -9.92
C GLY A 450 5.84 3.77 -10.05
N TYR A 451 5.21 4.86 -9.61
CA TYR A 451 3.75 5.00 -9.58
C TYR A 451 3.10 4.81 -10.96
N GLU A 452 3.79 5.23 -12.02
CA GLU A 452 3.29 5.11 -13.40
C GLU A 452 3.21 3.66 -13.93
N MET A 453 3.76 2.68 -13.19
CA MET A 453 3.48 1.26 -13.45
C MET A 453 1.99 0.91 -13.25
N LYS A 454 1.18 1.82 -12.70
CA LYS A 454 -0.29 1.78 -12.74
C LYS A 454 -0.82 1.50 -14.14
N ARG A 455 -0.14 1.98 -15.20
CA ARG A 455 -0.50 1.74 -16.61
C ARG A 455 -0.58 0.27 -17.01
N GLU A 456 0.21 -0.61 -16.37
CA GLU A 456 0.18 -2.05 -16.64
C GLU A 456 -0.51 -2.87 -15.55
N THR A 457 -0.59 -2.32 -14.34
CA THR A 457 -0.99 -3.06 -13.13
C THR A 457 -2.42 -2.75 -12.69
N LEU A 458 -2.91 -1.53 -12.92
CA LEU A 458 -4.26 -1.12 -12.60
C LEU A 458 -5.19 -1.42 -13.78
N GLU A 459 -5.94 -2.51 -13.67
CA GLU A 459 -6.92 -2.90 -14.69
C GLU A 459 -7.97 -1.80 -14.92
N GLY A 460 -8.33 -1.58 -16.19
CA GLY A 460 -9.26 -0.52 -16.60
C GLY A 460 -8.64 0.87 -16.77
N TYR A 461 -7.43 1.12 -16.25
CA TYR A 461 -6.80 2.44 -16.37
C TYR A 461 -6.41 2.78 -17.81
N ILE A 462 -6.82 3.96 -18.27
CA ILE A 462 -6.49 4.48 -19.59
C ILE A 462 -5.52 5.66 -19.44
N THR A 463 -4.35 5.57 -20.08
CA THR A 463 -3.36 6.66 -20.03
C THR A 463 -3.90 7.93 -20.72
N PRO A 464 -4.02 9.06 -19.98
CA PRO A 464 -4.49 10.33 -20.54
C PRO A 464 -3.61 10.81 -21.69
N ILE A 465 -4.21 11.45 -22.69
CA ILE A 465 -3.48 11.96 -23.88
C ILE A 465 -2.29 12.86 -23.47
N LYS A 466 -2.48 13.69 -22.44
CA LYS A 466 -1.45 14.61 -21.92
C LYS A 466 -0.24 13.89 -21.29
N GLN A 467 -0.39 12.65 -20.86
CA GLN A 467 0.70 11.82 -20.31
C GLN A 467 1.36 10.93 -21.37
N ARG A 468 0.79 10.84 -22.59
CA ARG A 468 1.37 10.01 -23.65
C ARG A 468 2.65 10.67 -24.19
N CYS A 469 3.63 9.83 -24.52
CA CYS A 469 4.85 10.30 -25.16
C CYS A 469 4.63 10.46 -26.67
N ALA A 470 5.08 11.58 -27.23
CA ALA A 470 5.02 11.84 -28.67
C ALA A 470 6.34 11.53 -29.42
N CYS A 471 7.35 10.98 -28.73
CA CYS A 471 8.65 10.69 -29.32
C CYS A 471 8.58 9.42 -30.19
N THR A 472 9.05 9.51 -31.44
CA THR A 472 9.02 8.43 -32.43
C THR A 472 10.31 7.61 -32.54
N GLU A 473 11.41 8.03 -31.90
CA GLU A 473 12.73 7.41 -32.06
C GLU A 473 13.46 7.21 -30.72
N HIS A 474 13.72 5.95 -30.36
CA HIS A 474 14.73 5.55 -29.33
C HIS A 474 15.73 4.53 -29.90
N GLU A 475 15.91 4.49 -31.23
CA GLU A 475 16.65 3.43 -31.95
C GLU A 475 18.19 3.53 -31.90
N THR A 476 18.80 4.49 -31.18
CA THR A 476 20.26 4.68 -31.23
C THR A 476 20.98 4.24 -29.94
N GLU A 477 21.93 3.29 -30.10
CA GLU A 477 22.76 2.70 -29.03
C GLU A 477 23.70 3.71 -28.32
N THR A 478 23.86 4.91 -28.88
CA THR A 478 24.76 5.95 -28.36
C THR A 478 24.00 7.24 -28.02
N ILE A 479 23.74 7.45 -26.74
CA ILE A 479 23.22 8.70 -26.21
C ILE A 479 24.39 9.69 -26.11
N SER A 480 24.44 10.72 -26.96
CA SER A 480 25.25 11.89 -26.68
C SER A 480 24.60 12.66 -25.52
N PRO A 481 25.35 13.40 -24.68
CA PRO A 481 24.76 14.28 -23.67
C PRO A 481 23.74 15.29 -24.23
N SER A 482 23.80 15.56 -25.54
CA SER A 482 22.87 16.42 -26.29
C SER A 482 21.59 15.72 -26.77
N SER A 483 21.50 14.37 -26.74
CA SER A 483 20.28 13.60 -27.08
C SER A 483 19.46 13.12 -25.88
N LEU A 484 19.81 13.54 -24.65
CA LEU A 484 19.05 13.35 -23.39
C LEU A 484 17.67 14.09 -23.34
N GLY A 485 17.06 14.33 -24.49
CA GLY A 485 16.20 15.50 -24.72
C GLY A 485 14.71 15.27 -24.93
N CYS A 486 14.20 14.08 -25.29
CA CYS A 486 12.80 14.01 -25.76
C CYS A 486 11.75 13.72 -24.67
N CYS A 487 11.94 12.77 -23.75
CA CYS A 487 10.91 12.40 -22.77
C CYS A 487 11.44 12.08 -21.37
N GLN A 488 10.65 12.34 -20.32
CA GLN A 488 11.02 12.04 -18.92
C GLN A 488 11.27 10.55 -18.66
N CYS A 489 10.74 9.66 -19.51
CA CYS A 489 10.80 8.21 -19.38
C CYS A 489 12.24 7.63 -19.39
N THR A 490 13.21 8.34 -19.97
CA THR A 490 14.63 7.93 -19.96
C THR A 490 15.41 8.47 -18.76
N LEU A 491 14.96 9.57 -18.16
CA LEU A 491 15.57 10.20 -16.99
C LEU A 491 15.13 9.54 -15.68
N GLU A 492 13.87 9.10 -15.64
CA GLU A 492 13.22 8.47 -14.51
C GLU A 492 12.32 7.35 -15.06
N PRO A 493 12.86 6.14 -15.28
CA PRO A 493 12.08 5.03 -15.82
C PRO A 493 10.99 4.58 -14.84
N ASP A 494 9.90 4.04 -15.36
CA ASP A 494 8.76 3.58 -14.56
C ASP A 494 9.12 2.39 -13.66
N LEU A 495 10.13 1.59 -14.03
CA LEU A 495 10.68 0.52 -13.22
C LEU A 495 12.20 0.44 -13.37
N ALA A 496 12.92 0.18 -12.28
CA ALA A 496 14.35 -0.10 -12.33
C ALA A 496 14.75 -1.13 -11.27
N LEU A 497 15.36 -2.23 -11.70
CA LEU A 497 15.76 -3.37 -10.87
C LEU A 497 17.23 -3.72 -11.10
N HIS A 498 17.97 -3.93 -10.01
CA HIS A 498 19.28 -4.58 -10.02
C HIS A 498 19.11 -6.06 -9.72
N PHE A 499 19.74 -6.94 -10.50
CA PHE A 499 19.89 -8.34 -10.07
C PHE A 499 21.13 -8.47 -9.18
N VAL A 500 20.92 -8.80 -7.92
CA VAL A 500 21.92 -8.87 -6.86
C VAL A 500 22.27 -10.33 -6.60
N ASP A 501 23.48 -10.71 -7.00
CA ASP A 501 24.04 -12.06 -6.88
C ASP A 501 25.24 -12.14 -5.92
N LYS A 502 25.72 -11.02 -5.39
CA LYS A 502 26.69 -10.94 -4.29
C LYS A 502 26.37 -9.77 -3.37
N PHE A 503 26.28 -10.00 -2.07
CA PHE A 503 25.88 -8.95 -1.14
C PHE A 503 26.30 -9.25 0.31
N LEU A 504 26.28 -8.20 1.13
CA LEU A 504 26.37 -8.31 2.59
C LEU A 504 24.98 -8.21 3.20
N ALA A 505 24.67 -9.12 4.12
CA ALA A 505 23.52 -9.03 5.00
C ALA A 505 23.99 -8.70 6.42
N ILE A 506 23.56 -7.55 6.94
CA ILE A 506 24.00 -6.98 8.21
C ILE A 506 22.85 -7.13 9.21
N ASN A 507 22.99 -7.99 10.21
CA ASN A 507 22.02 -8.10 11.29
C ASN A 507 22.14 -6.86 12.18
N VAL A 508 21.13 -5.99 12.17
CA VAL A 508 21.20 -4.69 12.89
C VAL A 508 21.02 -4.83 14.39
N LYS A 509 20.50 -5.96 14.89
CA LYS A 509 20.32 -6.23 16.32
C LYS A 509 21.53 -6.93 16.94
N GLU A 510 22.02 -7.97 16.26
CA GLU A 510 23.16 -8.76 16.75
C GLU A 510 24.52 -8.19 16.31
N GLY A 511 24.56 -7.33 15.28
CA GLY A 511 25.80 -6.81 14.70
C GLY A 511 26.57 -7.83 13.84
N SER A 512 26.06 -9.04 13.64
CA SER A 512 26.69 -10.04 12.77
C SER A 512 26.55 -9.71 11.29
N ILE A 513 27.56 -10.05 10.48
CA ILE A 513 27.55 -9.81 9.04
C ILE A 513 27.75 -11.12 8.30
N TYR A 514 26.86 -11.38 7.33
CA TYR A 514 26.94 -12.50 6.42
C TYR A 514 27.30 -11.98 5.03
N ALA A 515 28.22 -12.66 4.35
CA ALA A 515 28.45 -12.47 2.93
C ALA A 515 27.85 -13.63 2.15
N ILE A 516 27.12 -13.28 1.11
CA ILE A 516 26.27 -14.22 0.36
C ILE A 516 26.54 -14.00 -1.13
N CYS A 517 26.75 -15.10 -1.86
CA CYS A 517 27.01 -15.10 -3.29
C CYS A 517 26.28 -16.26 -3.98
N ILE A 518 25.58 -15.95 -5.07
CA ILE A 518 25.02 -16.94 -5.98
C ILE A 518 26.15 -17.44 -6.88
N VAL A 519 26.39 -18.75 -6.85
CA VAL A 519 27.33 -19.45 -7.71
C VAL A 519 26.57 -20.06 -8.87
N ASN A 520 27.12 -19.92 -10.07
CA ASN A 520 26.66 -20.54 -11.32
C ASN A 520 27.77 -21.48 -11.80
N GLN A 521 27.54 -22.78 -11.66
CA GLN A 521 28.55 -23.83 -11.84
C GLN A 521 29.06 -23.89 -13.28
N ASP A 522 28.14 -23.79 -14.24
CA ASP A 522 28.45 -23.95 -15.66
C ASP A 522 28.59 -22.60 -16.39
N GLN A 523 28.46 -21.48 -15.67
CA GLN A 523 28.47 -20.11 -16.23
C GLN A 523 27.46 -19.93 -17.38
N GLN A 524 26.39 -20.70 -17.39
CA GLN A 524 25.34 -20.57 -18.38
C GLN A 524 24.59 -19.25 -18.18
N ARG A 525 24.28 -18.61 -19.30
CA ARG A 525 23.42 -17.42 -19.31
C ARG A 525 21.97 -17.85 -19.19
N GLN A 526 21.16 -17.03 -18.52
CA GLN A 526 19.74 -17.25 -18.35
C GLN A 526 18.96 -16.27 -19.19
N ASN A 527 17.85 -16.74 -19.73
CA ASN A 527 17.01 -15.92 -20.56
C ASN A 527 16.05 -15.09 -19.72
N LEU A 528 16.07 -13.77 -19.91
CA LEU A 528 15.22 -12.82 -19.18
C LEU A 528 13.96 -12.41 -19.97
N LEU A 529 13.96 -12.47 -21.30
CA LEU A 529 12.93 -11.87 -22.16
C LEU A 529 12.44 -12.82 -23.29
N ASP A 530 12.13 -14.07 -23.00
CA ASP A 530 11.71 -15.11 -23.98
C ASP A 530 12.64 -15.15 -25.21
N ASP A 531 13.87 -15.65 -25.03
CA ASP A 531 14.94 -15.83 -26.03
C ASP A 531 15.55 -14.53 -26.61
N ARG A 532 15.07 -13.34 -26.21
CA ARG A 532 15.61 -12.06 -26.72
C ARG A 532 16.80 -11.52 -25.93
N ALA A 533 16.90 -11.83 -24.65
CA ALA A 533 17.93 -11.27 -23.78
C ALA A 533 18.53 -12.31 -22.83
N ASP A 534 19.81 -12.60 -23.05
CA ASP A 534 20.58 -13.51 -22.20
C ASP A 534 21.45 -12.74 -21.21
N VAL A 535 21.23 -13.01 -19.93
CA VAL A 535 21.97 -12.38 -18.83
C VAL A 535 22.83 -13.41 -18.10
N LEU A 536 24.03 -13.01 -17.69
CA LEU A 536 24.86 -13.83 -16.81
C LEU A 536 24.50 -13.52 -15.36
N VAL A 537 24.07 -14.54 -14.63
CA VAL A 537 23.79 -14.47 -13.19
C VAL A 537 24.74 -15.38 -12.45
N GLY A 538 25.27 -14.88 -11.33
CA GLY A 538 26.11 -15.66 -10.43
C GLY A 538 27.55 -15.79 -10.90
N HIS A 539 28.39 -16.25 -10.01
CA HIS A 539 29.84 -16.31 -10.18
C HIS A 539 30.36 -17.76 -10.14
N THR A 540 31.60 -17.98 -10.55
CA THR A 540 32.26 -19.27 -10.31
C THR A 540 32.50 -19.47 -8.82
N LEU A 541 32.56 -20.73 -8.36
CA LEU A 541 32.85 -21.04 -6.96
C LEU A 541 34.19 -20.44 -6.50
N GLU A 542 35.21 -20.48 -7.36
CA GLU A 542 36.52 -19.89 -7.12
C GLU A 542 36.44 -18.37 -6.89
N HIS A 543 35.68 -17.67 -7.74
CA HIS A 543 35.48 -16.22 -7.59
C HIS A 543 34.76 -15.89 -6.27
N ALA A 544 33.70 -16.65 -5.93
CA ALA A 544 32.96 -16.45 -4.69
C ALA A 544 33.86 -16.64 -3.45
N GLN A 545 34.68 -17.70 -3.42
CA GLN A 545 35.62 -17.95 -2.34
C GLN A 545 36.70 -16.86 -2.23
N GLY A 546 37.26 -16.41 -3.37
CA GLY A 546 38.23 -15.32 -3.40
C GLY A 546 37.64 -13.99 -2.90
N TRP A 547 36.40 -13.68 -3.27
CA TRP A 547 35.66 -12.51 -2.80
C TRP A 547 35.43 -12.57 -1.27
N LEU A 548 34.99 -13.72 -0.74
CA LEU A 548 34.79 -13.92 0.70
C LEU A 548 36.09 -13.72 1.50
N GLN A 549 37.21 -14.27 1.03
CA GLN A 549 38.52 -14.07 1.66
C GLN A 549 38.96 -12.59 1.64
N SER A 550 38.71 -11.88 0.53
CA SER A 550 38.99 -10.45 0.41
C SER A 550 38.20 -9.64 1.44
N LEU A 551 36.91 -9.91 1.60
CA LEU A 551 36.05 -9.25 2.58
C LEU A 551 36.57 -9.42 4.01
N LYS A 552 36.90 -10.66 4.42
CA LYS A 552 37.44 -10.92 5.77
C LYS A 552 38.71 -10.13 6.06
N ARG A 553 39.64 -10.05 5.09
CA ARG A 553 40.88 -9.26 5.22
C ARG A 553 40.58 -7.77 5.37
N ASN A 554 39.66 -7.23 4.57
CA ASN A 554 39.29 -5.82 4.61
C ASN A 554 38.59 -5.46 5.94
N MET A 555 37.67 -6.30 6.42
CA MET A 555 36.97 -6.09 7.69
C MET A 555 37.92 -6.11 8.89
N TYR A 556 38.87 -7.05 8.90
CA TYR A 556 39.92 -7.07 9.93
C TYR A 556 40.75 -5.78 9.93
N SER A 557 41.06 -5.26 8.74
CA SER A 557 41.81 -4.01 8.58
C SER A 557 41.04 -2.79 9.11
N ILE A 558 39.72 -2.72 8.86
CA ILE A 558 38.84 -1.68 9.41
C ILE A 558 38.79 -1.75 10.93
N SER A 559 38.68 -2.96 11.50
CA SER A 559 38.66 -3.15 12.95
C SER A 559 39.97 -2.68 13.60
N LYS A 560 41.13 -3.05 13.02
CA LYS A 560 42.45 -2.61 13.50
C LYS A 560 42.62 -1.10 13.43
N ALA A 561 42.17 -0.46 12.35
CA ALA A 561 42.25 0.99 12.20
C ALA A 561 41.40 1.77 13.22
N LYS A 562 40.31 1.16 13.73
CA LYS A 562 39.54 1.70 14.86
C LYS A 562 40.26 1.49 16.20
N ILE A 563 40.83 0.31 16.43
CA ILE A 563 41.58 -0.01 17.66
C ILE A 563 42.81 0.90 17.80
N SER A 564 43.56 1.16 16.72
CA SER A 564 44.70 2.07 16.75
C SER A 564 44.31 3.54 17.00
N LYS A 565 43.11 3.96 16.56
CA LYS A 565 42.54 5.29 16.89
C LYS A 565 41.97 5.38 18.31
N SER A 566 41.63 4.27 18.97
CA SER A 566 41.19 4.27 20.37
C SER A 566 42.32 4.09 21.38
N LEU A 567 43.53 3.73 20.92
CA LEU A 567 44.75 3.58 21.73
C LEU A 567 45.58 4.87 21.86
N SER A 568 45.22 5.95 21.16
CA SER A 568 45.70 7.29 21.50
C SER A 568 45.01 7.75 22.79
N PRO A 569 45.74 8.17 23.84
CA PRO A 569 45.12 8.52 25.11
C PRO A 569 44.11 9.64 24.88
N PRO A 570 42.89 9.56 25.45
CA PRO A 570 42.01 10.70 25.46
C PRO A 570 42.76 11.83 26.16
N LYS A 571 42.86 13.00 25.53
CA LYS A 571 43.17 14.23 26.28
C LYS A 571 42.01 14.41 27.26
N ILE A 572 42.21 13.93 28.49
CA ILE A 572 41.34 14.21 29.63
C ILE A 572 41.52 15.69 29.93
N LEU A 573 40.71 16.52 29.26
CA LEU A 573 40.31 17.80 29.82
C LEU A 573 39.11 17.50 30.70
N CYS A 574 39.42 17.36 31.99
CA CYS A 574 38.46 17.34 33.08
C CYS A 574 37.61 18.62 33.01
N LYS A 575 36.41 18.55 32.45
CA LYS A 575 35.32 19.44 32.84
C LYS A 575 34.40 18.63 33.75
N LYS A 576 34.67 18.74 35.04
CA LYS A 576 33.68 18.53 36.09
C LYS A 576 32.46 19.40 35.79
N ASP A 577 31.29 18.81 35.95
CA ASP A 577 30.00 19.45 36.19
C ASP A 577 29.56 20.53 35.19
N ALA A 578 28.74 20.12 34.22
CA ALA A 578 27.90 21.04 33.45
C ALA A 578 26.56 20.36 33.06
N TRP A 579 25.84 19.87 34.06
CA TRP A 579 24.38 19.64 33.99
C TRP A 579 23.60 20.62 34.88
N HIS A 580 24.25 21.70 35.32
CA HIS A 580 23.59 22.78 36.04
C HIS A 580 24.19 24.12 35.61
N HIS A 581 23.31 25.04 35.26
CA HIS A 581 23.54 26.46 34.94
C HIS A 581 24.45 26.73 33.75
N ASN A 582 23.83 27.01 32.59
CA ASN A 582 24.35 28.09 31.77
C ASN A 582 23.28 29.18 31.71
N GLU A 583 23.76 30.39 31.94
CA GLU A 583 23.06 31.59 32.36
C GLU A 583 22.04 32.06 31.33
N MET A 584 20.94 32.60 31.86
CA MET A 584 20.10 33.57 31.17
C MET A 584 20.94 34.81 30.87
N ALA A 585 21.62 34.79 29.73
CA ALA A 585 22.19 35.97 29.10
C ALA A 585 21.79 35.93 27.62
N THR A 586 20.73 36.68 27.33
CA THR A 586 20.34 37.23 26.02
C THR A 586 20.34 36.26 24.83
N ALA A 587 19.50 35.23 24.92
CA ALA A 587 19.02 34.48 23.75
C ALA A 587 18.00 35.28 22.90
N GLU A 588 17.65 36.52 23.28
CA GLU A 588 16.75 37.40 22.52
C GLU A 588 17.44 38.14 21.36
N GLU A 589 18.78 38.28 21.33
CA GLU A 589 19.47 39.02 20.26
C GLU A 589 20.19 38.13 19.22
N ALA A 590 20.30 36.81 19.45
CA ALA A 590 20.84 35.85 18.46
C ALA A 590 19.74 35.09 17.67
N LEU A 591 18.47 35.33 17.97
CA LEU A 591 17.31 34.76 17.27
C LEU A 591 16.75 35.66 16.15
N GLU A 592 17.25 36.89 15.99
CA GLU A 592 16.72 37.84 15.00
C GLU A 592 17.47 37.92 13.66
N THR A 593 18.51 37.11 13.41
CA THR A 593 19.20 37.13 12.09
C THR A 593 19.50 35.77 11.45
N SER A 594 19.07 34.65 12.03
CA SER A 594 19.03 33.39 11.28
C SER A 594 17.67 33.23 10.60
N ASN A 595 17.54 33.81 9.39
CA ASN A 595 16.37 33.62 8.54
C ASN A 595 16.03 32.12 8.44
N ARG A 596 14.94 31.69 9.10
CA ARG A 596 14.34 30.38 8.88
C ARG A 596 13.72 30.40 7.49
N PHE A 597 14.45 29.92 6.50
CA PHE A 597 13.92 29.84 5.14
C PHE A 597 13.01 28.62 5.01
N SER A 598 11.82 28.79 4.44
CA SER A 598 10.90 27.69 4.08
C SER A 598 11.44 26.88 2.90
N PRO A 599 11.04 25.61 2.70
CA PRO A 599 11.42 24.79 1.53
C PRO A 599 11.17 25.51 0.21
N SER A 600 10.09 26.28 0.11
CA SER A 600 9.73 27.08 -1.07
C SER A 600 10.79 28.12 -1.47
N GLN A 601 11.75 28.44 -0.61
CA GLN A 601 12.87 29.34 -0.91
C GLN A 601 14.12 28.58 -1.41
N ILE A 602 14.12 27.25 -1.35
CA ILE A 602 15.19 26.38 -1.87
C ILE A 602 14.65 25.49 -2.99
N PHE A 603 13.60 24.73 -2.77
CA PHE A 603 12.94 23.95 -3.81
C PHE A 603 11.75 24.72 -4.37
N THR A 604 11.53 24.57 -5.67
CA THR A 604 10.35 25.08 -6.36
C THR A 604 9.30 23.97 -6.39
N PRO A 605 8.08 24.20 -5.90
CA PRO A 605 7.01 23.22 -6.08
C PRO A 605 6.57 23.14 -7.54
N ASP A 606 6.20 21.95 -8.01
CA ASP A 606 5.59 21.76 -9.34
C ASP A 606 4.22 22.46 -9.41
N VAL A 607 3.51 22.51 -8.27
CA VAL A 607 2.24 23.22 -8.09
C VAL A 607 2.32 24.04 -6.80
N ASP A 608 2.19 25.35 -6.89
CA ASP A 608 2.28 26.22 -5.71
C ASP A 608 0.98 26.22 -4.88
N ARG A 609 0.99 26.89 -3.73
CA ARG A 609 -0.17 26.98 -2.82
C ARG A 609 -1.42 27.53 -3.52
N SER A 610 -1.27 28.48 -4.43
CA SER A 610 -2.40 29.13 -5.12
C SER A 610 -3.11 28.19 -6.10
N GLN A 611 -2.41 27.17 -6.59
CA GLN A 611 -2.95 26.13 -7.45
C GLN A 611 -3.36 24.87 -6.66
N TYR A 612 -2.64 24.55 -5.58
CA TYR A 612 -2.90 23.35 -4.78
C TYR A 612 -4.18 23.45 -3.94
N ILE A 613 -4.49 24.64 -3.38
CA ILE A 613 -5.72 24.85 -2.61
C ILE A 613 -6.99 24.61 -3.44
N PRO A 614 -7.15 25.19 -4.65
CA PRO A 614 -8.27 24.88 -5.52
C PRO A 614 -8.41 23.38 -5.85
N ALA A 615 -7.29 22.67 -6.02
CA ALA A 615 -7.32 21.22 -6.26
C ALA A 615 -7.85 20.44 -5.04
N ILE A 616 -7.54 20.88 -3.81
CA ILE A 616 -8.13 20.32 -2.58
C ILE A 616 -9.63 20.59 -2.52
N GLU A 617 -10.06 21.81 -2.81
CA GLU A 617 -11.48 22.19 -2.79
C GLU A 617 -12.29 21.39 -3.81
N GLU A 618 -11.73 21.19 -5.02
CA GLU A 618 -12.34 20.35 -6.04
C GLU A 618 -12.38 18.88 -5.63
N ALA A 619 -11.33 18.35 -4.99
CA ALA A 619 -11.36 17.00 -4.42
C ALA A 619 -12.49 16.85 -3.37
N ILE A 620 -12.66 17.81 -2.47
CA ILE A 620 -13.76 17.80 -1.48
C ILE A 620 -15.13 17.84 -2.18
N ARG A 621 -15.27 18.64 -3.25
CA ARG A 621 -16.50 18.69 -4.04
C ARG A 621 -16.81 17.35 -4.69
N LEU A 622 -15.84 16.72 -5.35
CA LEU A 622 -15.98 15.40 -5.97
C LEU A 622 -16.32 14.31 -4.94
N ILE A 623 -15.72 14.37 -3.76
CA ILE A 623 -16.08 13.49 -2.63
C ILE A 623 -17.56 13.70 -2.25
N GLY A 624 -18.02 14.96 -2.16
CA GLY A 624 -19.42 15.30 -1.88
C GLY A 624 -20.41 14.85 -2.96
N GLU A 625 -19.97 14.72 -4.21
CA GLU A 625 -20.77 14.17 -5.33
C GLU A 625 -20.76 12.64 -5.39
N GLY A 626 -20.02 11.97 -4.51
CA GLY A 626 -19.93 10.50 -4.48
C GLY A 626 -18.97 9.92 -5.52
N GLU A 627 -18.15 10.73 -6.19
CA GLU A 627 -17.18 10.27 -7.19
C GLU A 627 -16.01 9.49 -6.56
N THR A 628 -15.72 9.76 -5.29
CA THR A 628 -14.65 9.13 -4.51
C THR A 628 -14.89 9.35 -3.01
N TYR A 629 -14.25 8.56 -2.16
CA TYR A 629 -14.35 8.64 -0.69
C TYR A 629 -13.19 9.43 -0.07
N GLU A 630 -11.99 9.26 -0.63
CA GLU A 630 -10.72 9.88 -0.21
C GLU A 630 -9.80 10.00 -1.43
N VAL A 631 -9.04 11.10 -1.51
CA VAL A 631 -8.04 11.34 -2.56
C VAL A 631 -6.68 11.65 -1.93
N CYS A 632 -5.63 10.89 -2.25
CA CYS A 632 -4.27 11.22 -1.84
C CYS A 632 -3.63 12.18 -2.84
N LEU A 633 -3.93 13.48 -2.69
CA LEU A 633 -3.41 14.53 -3.56
C LEU A 633 -1.93 14.80 -3.26
N THR A 634 -1.11 14.92 -4.31
CA THR A 634 0.35 15.08 -4.16
C THR A 634 0.93 16.16 -5.09
N THR A 635 2.16 16.57 -4.79
CA THR A 635 2.99 17.42 -5.65
C THR A 635 4.48 17.12 -5.42
N HIS A 636 5.36 17.66 -6.27
CA HIS A 636 6.81 17.57 -6.09
C HIS A 636 7.41 18.93 -5.76
N PHE A 637 8.52 18.88 -5.04
CA PHE A 637 9.43 20.00 -4.83
C PHE A 637 10.75 19.68 -5.54
N ARG A 638 11.16 20.52 -6.49
CA ARG A 638 12.32 20.28 -7.35
C ARG A 638 13.39 21.36 -7.19
N ARG A 639 14.65 20.97 -7.33
CA ARG A 639 15.77 21.91 -7.47
C ARG A 639 16.91 21.28 -8.26
N ASN A 640 17.43 22.02 -9.24
CA ASN A 640 18.68 21.67 -9.89
C ASN A 640 19.89 22.21 -9.10
N PHE A 641 20.81 21.33 -8.73
CA PHE A 641 22.01 21.70 -7.98
C PHE A 641 23.26 21.84 -8.85
N GLY A 642 23.22 21.47 -10.12
CA GLY A 642 24.31 21.60 -11.11
C GLY A 642 25.53 20.70 -10.89
N VAL A 643 25.95 20.49 -9.64
CA VAL A 643 27.10 19.63 -9.28
C VAL A 643 26.73 18.76 -8.08
N LEU A 644 26.51 17.47 -8.35
CA LEU A 644 26.31 16.43 -7.33
C LEU A 644 27.20 15.23 -7.64
N SER A 645 28.20 14.99 -6.79
CA SER A 645 29.04 13.79 -6.89
C SER A 645 28.39 12.59 -6.19
N PRO A 646 28.72 11.35 -6.58
CA PRO A 646 28.25 10.16 -5.86
C PRO A 646 28.59 10.19 -4.36
N THR A 647 29.78 10.65 -4.00
CA THR A 647 30.21 10.81 -2.59
C THR A 647 29.32 11.79 -1.84
N SER A 648 28.97 12.91 -2.48
CA SER A 648 28.05 13.90 -1.93
C SER A 648 26.68 13.28 -1.62
N LEU A 649 26.14 12.45 -2.52
CA LEU A 649 24.84 11.79 -2.31
C LEU A 649 24.87 10.79 -1.15
N ILE A 650 25.97 10.05 -1.00
CA ILE A 650 26.17 9.13 0.13
C ILE A 650 26.27 9.90 1.45
N GLU A 651 26.98 11.03 1.47
CA GLU A 651 27.07 11.89 2.65
C GLU A 651 25.72 12.49 3.02
N LEU A 652 24.94 12.93 2.03
CA LEU A 652 23.56 13.39 2.22
C LEU A 652 22.70 12.28 2.85
N TYR A 653 22.80 11.04 2.37
CA TYR A 653 22.07 9.92 2.95
C TYR A 653 22.45 9.67 4.41
N PHE A 654 23.72 9.35 4.68
CA PHE A 654 24.17 8.88 6.00
C PHE A 654 24.24 9.98 7.04
N SER A 655 24.60 11.20 6.64
CA SER A 655 24.79 12.31 7.58
C SER A 655 23.49 13.05 7.85
N HIS A 656 22.53 12.95 6.93
CA HIS A 656 21.29 13.71 7.00
C HIS A 656 20.06 12.81 7.08
N LEU A 657 19.63 12.23 5.96
CA LEU A 657 18.32 11.57 5.85
C LEU A 657 18.18 10.42 6.86
N ARG A 658 19.17 9.52 6.89
CA ARG A 658 19.21 8.36 7.77
C ARG A 658 19.23 8.72 9.26
N ARG A 659 19.87 9.84 9.62
CA ARG A 659 19.99 10.29 11.03
C ARG A 659 18.75 11.05 11.50
N ARG A 660 18.19 11.90 10.66
CA ARG A 660 17.04 12.76 11.01
C ARG A 660 15.74 11.97 11.02
N ASN A 661 15.55 11.10 10.01
CA ASN A 661 14.36 10.27 9.87
C ASN A 661 14.75 8.80 9.74
N PRO A 662 15.31 8.16 10.78
CA PRO A 662 15.56 6.72 10.72
C PRO A 662 14.25 5.98 10.46
N SER A 663 14.28 5.00 9.57
CA SER A 663 13.06 4.29 9.16
C SER A 663 13.29 2.78 9.02
N PRO A 664 12.24 1.94 9.18
CA PRO A 664 12.38 0.50 8.95
C PRO A 664 12.68 0.11 7.51
N PHE A 665 12.25 0.93 6.55
CA PHE A 665 12.40 0.64 5.13
C PHE A 665 13.13 1.78 4.41
N SER A 666 14.33 2.10 4.88
CA SER A 666 15.18 3.08 4.21
C SER A 666 15.92 2.42 3.04
N ALA A 667 16.32 3.19 2.03
CA ALA A 667 17.08 2.66 0.90
C ALA A 667 18.01 3.72 0.27
N PHE A 668 19.13 3.26 -0.28
CA PHE A 668 19.99 4.01 -1.18
C PHE A 668 20.24 3.17 -2.43
N LEU A 669 19.65 3.58 -3.55
CA LEU A 669 19.77 2.88 -4.83
C LEU A 669 20.44 3.81 -5.86
N SER A 670 21.46 3.32 -6.55
CA SER A 670 22.11 4.05 -7.64
C SER A 670 22.06 3.25 -8.92
N PHE A 671 21.55 3.87 -9.99
CA PHE A 671 21.39 3.30 -11.33
C PHE A 671 22.26 4.10 -12.33
N PRO A 672 23.55 3.76 -12.49
CA PRO A 672 24.46 4.54 -13.32
C PRO A 672 24.04 4.67 -14.79
N ALA A 673 23.39 3.64 -15.35
CA ALA A 673 22.95 3.62 -16.75
C ALA A 673 21.96 4.76 -17.08
N THR A 674 21.13 5.15 -16.12
CA THR A 674 20.18 6.27 -16.26
C THR A 674 20.62 7.52 -15.50
N GLY A 675 21.72 7.46 -14.74
CA GLY A 675 22.15 8.54 -13.85
C GLY A 675 21.21 8.79 -12.66
N LEU A 676 20.25 7.90 -12.41
CA LEU A 676 19.24 8.01 -11.35
C LEU A 676 19.79 7.52 -9.99
N THR A 677 19.48 8.24 -8.91
CA THR A 677 19.76 7.81 -7.53
C THR A 677 18.56 8.07 -6.63
N VAL A 678 18.15 7.07 -5.85
CA VAL A 678 17.01 7.11 -4.93
C VAL A 678 17.51 7.06 -3.49
N LEU A 679 17.13 8.05 -2.68
CA LEU A 679 17.47 8.17 -1.26
C LEU A 679 16.17 8.12 -0.45
N SER A 680 15.77 6.95 0.02
CA SER A 680 14.49 6.71 0.67
C SER A 680 14.62 6.54 2.19
N SER A 681 13.61 7.05 2.92
CA SER A 681 13.43 6.77 4.35
C SER A 681 11.97 6.50 4.69
N SER A 682 11.40 5.48 4.05
CA SER A 682 9.97 5.17 4.16
C SER A 682 9.62 4.47 5.47
N PRO A 683 8.59 4.93 6.21
CA PRO A 683 8.10 4.26 7.41
C PRO A 683 7.10 3.12 7.11
N GLU A 684 6.58 3.06 5.89
CA GLU A 684 5.38 2.29 5.57
C GLU A 684 5.71 1.08 4.69
N ARG A 685 5.34 -0.11 5.17
CA ARG A 685 5.39 -1.33 4.36
C ARG A 685 4.21 -1.33 3.41
N PHE A 686 4.49 -1.37 2.12
CA PHE A 686 3.48 -1.63 1.11
C PHE A 686 3.04 -3.09 1.19
N MET A 687 3.96 -4.03 0.98
CA MET A 687 3.64 -5.46 0.94
C MET A 687 4.86 -6.33 1.27
N ARG A 688 4.64 -7.39 2.04
CA ARG A 688 5.59 -8.49 2.24
C ARG A 688 4.92 -9.82 1.90
N VAL A 689 5.61 -10.65 1.11
CA VAL A 689 5.26 -12.07 0.91
C VAL A 689 6.35 -12.92 1.54
N ASN A 690 6.02 -13.69 2.58
CA ASN A 690 6.99 -14.56 3.26
C ASN A 690 7.10 -15.94 2.60
N ALA A 691 8.04 -16.77 3.07
CA ALA A 691 8.28 -18.12 2.54
C ALA A 691 7.11 -19.10 2.75
N GLN A 692 6.12 -18.73 3.58
CA GLN A 692 4.88 -19.49 3.76
C GLN A 692 3.77 -19.01 2.81
N GLY A 693 4.01 -18.03 1.92
CA GLY A 693 2.98 -17.44 1.08
C GLY A 693 1.95 -16.61 1.86
N ILE A 694 2.31 -16.09 3.03
CA ILE A 694 1.50 -15.11 3.76
C ILE A 694 1.87 -13.71 3.24
N VAL A 695 0.87 -13.04 2.69
CA VAL A 695 0.93 -11.65 2.26
C VAL A 695 0.59 -10.77 3.45
N GLU A 696 1.36 -9.73 3.70
CA GLU A 696 1.12 -8.74 4.77
C GLU A 696 1.31 -7.32 4.24
N MET A 697 0.31 -6.47 4.48
CA MET A 697 0.33 -5.03 4.18
C MET A 697 0.06 -4.23 5.45
N LYS A 698 0.69 -3.06 5.60
CA LYS A 698 0.60 -2.26 6.83
C LYS A 698 0.34 -0.78 6.56
N PRO A 699 -0.91 -0.42 6.21
CA PRO A 699 -1.25 0.97 5.98
C PRO A 699 -1.11 1.81 7.27
N ILE A 700 -0.60 3.03 7.10
CA ILE A 700 -0.40 4.02 8.17
C ILE A 700 -1.22 5.26 7.83
N LYS A 701 -2.05 5.73 8.77
CA LYS A 701 -2.75 7.03 8.68
C LYS A 701 -2.65 7.71 10.04
N GLY A 702 -2.36 9.00 10.08
CA GLY A 702 -2.12 9.70 11.35
C GLY A 702 -0.75 9.45 11.98
N THR A 703 -0.11 10.54 12.37
CA THR A 703 1.18 10.52 13.06
C THR A 703 1.25 11.72 14.00
N THR A 704 1.59 11.48 15.26
CA THR A 704 1.82 12.55 16.23
C THR A 704 3.20 12.43 16.88
N ALA A 705 3.79 13.56 17.25
CA ALA A 705 5.12 13.59 17.83
C ALA A 705 5.12 13.12 19.29
N ARG A 706 6.15 12.35 19.68
CA ARG A 706 6.40 11.99 21.08
C ARG A 706 6.66 13.24 21.92
N VAL A 707 6.29 13.19 23.20
CA VAL A 707 6.64 14.24 24.15
C VAL A 707 8.08 14.01 24.61
N ARG A 708 9.01 14.80 24.09
CA ARG A 708 10.45 14.69 24.43
C ARG A 708 10.93 15.75 25.41
N ASP A 709 10.33 16.93 25.37
CA ASP A 709 10.77 18.07 26.15
C ASP A 709 10.24 18.04 27.59
N CYS A 710 10.81 18.89 28.45
CA CYS A 710 10.31 19.12 29.80
C CYS A 710 8.89 19.69 29.73
N CYS A 711 8.00 19.19 30.58
CA CYS A 711 6.59 19.58 30.62
C CYS A 711 6.21 20.32 31.91
N CYS A 712 7.19 20.71 32.73
CA CYS A 712 6.98 21.36 34.02
C CYS A 712 6.87 22.87 33.83
N SER A 713 5.97 23.52 34.57
CA SER A 713 5.73 24.97 34.49
C SER A 713 6.95 25.82 34.83
N GLU A 714 7.83 25.36 35.72
CA GLU A 714 9.00 26.14 36.17
C GLU A 714 10.33 25.35 36.14
N HIS A 715 10.37 24.15 35.54
CA HIS A 715 11.51 23.21 35.70
C HIS A 715 11.89 22.87 37.17
N VAL A 716 11.05 23.26 38.14
CA VAL A 716 11.26 23.07 39.59
C VAL A 716 10.95 21.63 40.04
N ALA A 717 10.15 20.89 39.27
CA ALA A 717 9.80 19.51 39.61
C ALA A 717 11.01 18.59 39.38
N GLY A 718 11.44 17.87 40.43
CA GLY A 718 12.56 16.93 40.35
C GLY A 718 12.40 15.89 39.23
N GLU A 719 13.51 15.26 38.82
CA GLU A 719 13.60 14.39 37.62
C GLU A 719 12.47 13.34 37.52
N ARG A 720 12.04 12.78 38.65
CA ARG A 720 10.95 11.79 38.71
C ARG A 720 9.59 12.37 38.30
N GLU A 721 9.26 13.57 38.75
CA GLU A 721 7.97 14.19 38.47
C GLU A 721 7.93 14.71 37.02
N CYS A 722 9.02 15.31 36.54
CA CYS A 722 9.15 15.67 35.13
C CYS A 722 8.96 14.45 34.21
N LYS A 723 9.57 13.31 34.55
CA LYS A 723 9.39 12.05 33.81
C LYS A 723 7.95 11.55 33.85
N ARG A 724 7.29 11.60 35.02
CA ARG A 724 5.88 11.22 35.17
C ARG A 724 4.96 12.09 34.30
N LEU A 725 5.11 13.40 34.36
CA LEU A 725 4.31 14.35 33.57
C LEU A 725 4.53 14.18 32.07
N ARG A 726 5.78 13.98 31.64
CA ARG A 726 6.11 13.67 30.24
C ARG A 726 5.42 12.40 29.78
N GLN A 727 5.50 11.32 30.55
CA GLN A 727 4.83 10.05 30.24
C GLN A 727 3.30 10.18 30.20
N GLN A 728 2.70 10.97 31.11
CA GLN A 728 1.26 11.22 31.11
C GLN A 728 0.82 11.97 29.86
N ARG A 729 1.51 13.07 29.48
CA ARG A 729 1.22 13.81 28.25
C ARG A 729 1.48 12.99 26.99
N ASP A 730 2.51 12.15 26.99
CA ASP A 730 2.84 11.28 25.87
C ASP A 730 1.79 10.18 25.65
N LYS A 731 1.24 9.62 26.75
CA LYS A 731 0.09 8.72 26.71
C LYS A 731 -1.19 9.45 26.26
N ALA A 732 -1.39 10.69 26.70
CA ALA A 732 -2.51 11.51 26.24
C ALA A 732 -2.45 11.72 24.71
N ARG A 733 -1.28 12.11 24.15
CA ARG A 733 -1.12 12.24 22.69
C ARG A 733 -1.39 10.94 21.92
N ALA A 734 -0.98 9.80 22.47
CA ALA A 734 -1.27 8.50 21.86
C ALA A 734 -2.77 8.21 21.88
N GLN A 735 -3.46 8.50 22.99
CA GLN A 735 -4.90 8.36 23.11
C GLN A 735 -5.66 9.32 22.19
N ASP A 736 -5.21 10.58 22.11
CA ASP A 736 -5.78 11.60 21.22
C ASP A 736 -5.72 11.10 19.77
N LEU A 737 -4.55 10.62 19.32
CA LEU A 737 -4.37 10.04 17.98
C LEU A 737 -5.29 8.82 17.76
N TRP A 738 -5.40 7.92 18.75
CA TRP A 738 -6.26 6.74 18.63
C TRP A 738 -7.75 7.10 18.51
N SER A 739 -8.16 8.20 19.13
CA SER A 739 -9.55 8.70 19.14
C SER A 739 -9.86 9.73 18.05
N ASP A 740 -8.87 10.12 17.24
CA ASP A 740 -9.06 11.10 16.18
C ASP A 740 -9.94 10.52 15.08
N VAL A 741 -11.06 11.20 14.81
CA VAL A 741 -12.10 10.70 13.91
C VAL A 741 -11.67 10.74 12.45
N LYS A 742 -10.90 11.75 12.04
CA LYS A 742 -10.38 11.87 10.68
C LYS A 742 -9.37 10.75 10.43
N GLU A 743 -8.39 10.60 11.32
CA GLU A 743 -7.30 9.62 11.15
C GLU A 743 -7.81 8.18 11.18
N ARG A 744 -8.80 7.87 12.03
CA ARG A 744 -9.47 6.57 12.04
C ARG A 744 -10.27 6.34 10.77
N GLY A 745 -11.02 7.35 10.31
CA GLY A 745 -11.82 7.25 9.09
C GLY A 745 -10.96 6.93 7.87
N GLU A 746 -9.87 7.69 7.71
CA GLU A 746 -8.85 7.43 6.68
C GLU A 746 -8.24 6.03 6.83
N ASN A 747 -7.90 5.62 8.06
CA ASN A 747 -7.33 4.29 8.26
C ASN A 747 -8.32 3.18 7.88
N LEU A 748 -9.62 3.32 8.23
CA LEU A 748 -10.65 2.34 7.90
C LEU A 748 -10.87 2.21 6.39
N MET A 749 -10.96 3.35 5.68
CA MET A 749 -11.06 3.38 4.22
C MET A 749 -9.91 2.61 3.56
N ILE A 750 -8.67 2.89 3.97
CA ILE A 750 -7.50 2.20 3.40
C ILE A 750 -7.45 0.73 3.83
N VAL A 751 -7.85 0.37 5.04
CA VAL A 751 -7.89 -1.05 5.46
C VAL A 751 -8.86 -1.84 4.61
N ASP A 752 -10.07 -1.34 4.36
CA ASP A 752 -11.04 -2.04 3.53
C ASP A 752 -10.61 -2.08 2.06
N LEU A 753 -9.96 -1.04 1.54
CA LEU A 753 -9.34 -1.07 0.21
C LEU A 753 -8.23 -2.13 0.13
N VAL A 754 -7.36 -2.22 1.14
CA VAL A 754 -6.29 -3.23 1.18
C VAL A 754 -6.85 -4.64 1.29
N ARG A 755 -7.94 -4.84 2.02
CA ARG A 755 -8.63 -6.15 2.07
C ARG A 755 -9.17 -6.54 0.69
N ASN A 756 -9.68 -5.56 -0.07
CA ASN A 756 -10.18 -5.77 -1.43
C ASN A 756 -9.04 -6.10 -2.39
N ASP A 757 -7.93 -5.35 -2.34
CA ASP A 757 -6.72 -5.64 -3.12
C ASP A 757 -6.23 -7.07 -2.86
N LEU A 758 -6.15 -7.48 -1.60
CA LEU A 758 -5.73 -8.83 -1.25
C LEU A 758 -6.72 -9.89 -1.72
N ALA A 759 -8.01 -9.62 -1.83
CA ALA A 759 -8.98 -10.59 -2.33
C ALA A 759 -8.75 -10.97 -3.81
N HIS A 760 -8.05 -10.13 -4.60
CA HIS A 760 -7.64 -10.49 -5.95
C HIS A 760 -6.54 -11.56 -5.99
N VAL A 761 -5.61 -11.54 -5.03
CA VAL A 761 -4.34 -12.28 -5.08
C VAL A 761 -4.18 -13.31 -3.95
N CYS A 762 -5.07 -13.27 -2.97
CA CYS A 762 -5.17 -14.21 -1.86
C CYS A 762 -6.49 -14.99 -1.94
N ILE A 763 -6.55 -16.09 -1.19
CA ILE A 763 -7.81 -16.80 -0.94
C ILE A 763 -8.72 -15.85 -0.12
N PRO A 764 -9.89 -15.41 -0.62
CA PRO A 764 -10.63 -14.30 -0.02
C PRO A 764 -10.89 -14.45 1.49
N ASN A 765 -11.40 -15.59 1.94
CA ASN A 765 -11.73 -15.79 3.35
C ASN A 765 -10.51 -16.05 4.28
N THR A 766 -9.30 -16.00 3.75
CA THR A 766 -8.06 -15.98 4.55
C THR A 766 -7.59 -14.57 4.86
N VAL A 767 -8.19 -13.56 4.23
CA VAL A 767 -7.90 -12.16 4.48
C VAL A 767 -8.39 -11.79 5.89
N THR A 768 -7.49 -11.29 6.72
CA THR A 768 -7.74 -10.96 8.14
C THR A 768 -7.05 -9.65 8.51
N VAL A 769 -7.58 -8.96 9.53
CA VAL A 769 -7.01 -7.71 10.06
C VAL A 769 -6.55 -7.92 11.51
N PRO A 770 -5.40 -8.58 11.75
CA PRO A 770 -4.93 -8.90 13.11
C PRO A 770 -4.67 -7.68 14.00
N LYS A 771 -4.42 -6.51 13.42
CA LYS A 771 -4.33 -5.23 14.14
C LYS A 771 -5.10 -4.18 13.36
N LEU A 772 -6.10 -3.57 13.98
CA LEU A 772 -6.88 -2.49 13.40
C LEU A 772 -6.66 -1.22 14.22
N MET A 773 -6.21 -0.14 13.56
CA MET A 773 -6.00 1.19 14.16
C MET A 773 -5.14 1.14 15.43
N HIS A 774 -4.07 0.36 15.42
CA HIS A 774 -3.21 0.18 16.57
C HIS A 774 -2.16 1.30 16.63
N VAL A 775 -2.04 1.99 17.77
CA VAL A 775 -0.99 3.01 17.95
C VAL A 775 0.35 2.34 18.20
N GLU A 776 1.29 2.45 17.26
CA GLU A 776 2.67 2.02 17.42
C GLU A 776 3.56 3.22 17.83
N SER A 777 4.20 3.10 18.98
CA SER A 777 5.09 4.13 19.53
C SER A 777 6.55 3.87 19.16
N TYR A 778 7.18 4.82 18.48
CA TYR A 778 8.60 4.84 18.14
C TYR A 778 9.34 5.94 18.91
N GLU A 779 10.65 6.10 18.71
CA GLU A 779 11.49 7.05 19.50
C GLU A 779 11.01 8.50 19.39
N THR A 780 10.48 8.89 18.22
CA THR A 780 10.14 10.28 17.90
C THR A 780 8.66 10.51 17.59
N VAL A 781 7.93 9.46 17.21
CA VAL A 781 6.52 9.56 16.81
C VAL A 781 5.67 8.40 17.34
N HIS A 782 4.37 8.65 17.46
CA HIS A 782 3.31 7.65 17.51
C HIS A 782 2.65 7.57 16.13
N GLN A 783 2.27 6.38 15.66
CA GLN A 783 1.62 6.17 14.36
C GLN A 783 0.41 5.25 14.52
N LEU A 784 -0.71 5.54 13.84
CA LEU A 784 -1.85 4.62 13.77
C LEU A 784 -1.59 3.64 12.63
N VAL A 785 -1.41 2.36 12.97
CA VAL A 785 -1.01 1.31 12.04
C VAL A 785 -2.05 0.20 12.07
N SER A 786 -2.48 -0.22 10.88
CA SER A 786 -3.24 -1.45 10.71
C SER A 786 -2.38 -2.52 10.05
N THR A 787 -2.72 -3.78 10.28
CA THR A 787 -2.06 -4.93 9.64
C THR A 787 -3.13 -5.77 8.99
N VAL A 788 -3.02 -5.95 7.68
CA VAL A 788 -3.89 -6.84 6.90
C VAL A 788 -3.04 -7.99 6.37
N ARG A 789 -3.57 -9.22 6.47
CA ARG A 789 -2.88 -10.43 6.02
C ARG A 789 -3.80 -11.31 5.20
N GLY A 790 -3.26 -12.00 4.21
CA GLY A 790 -3.96 -13.02 3.43
C GLY A 790 -3.03 -14.16 3.06
N LYS A 791 -3.60 -15.32 2.73
CA LYS A 791 -2.86 -16.44 2.14
C LYS A 791 -2.88 -16.29 0.62
N GLN A 792 -1.70 -16.10 0.03
CA GLN A 792 -1.51 -16.04 -1.41
C GLN A 792 -2.13 -17.27 -2.08
N ARG A 793 -2.81 -17.08 -3.22
CA ARG A 793 -3.34 -18.20 -4.02
C ARG A 793 -2.20 -19.07 -4.56
N SER A 794 -2.48 -20.34 -4.83
CA SER A 794 -1.47 -21.30 -5.30
C SER A 794 -0.99 -21.03 -6.73
N ASP A 795 -1.77 -20.31 -7.53
CA ASP A 795 -1.50 -19.96 -8.92
C ASP A 795 -0.84 -18.56 -9.07
N ALA A 796 -0.56 -17.88 -7.95
CA ALA A 796 0.05 -16.56 -7.93
C ALA A 796 1.44 -16.59 -7.29
N ASP A 797 2.38 -15.84 -7.85
CA ASP A 797 3.70 -15.61 -7.27
C ASP A 797 3.82 -14.22 -6.59
N PRO A 798 4.92 -13.92 -5.86
CA PRO A 798 5.07 -12.63 -5.18
C PRO A 798 5.04 -11.40 -6.09
N ILE A 799 5.38 -11.54 -7.38
CA ILE A 799 5.43 -10.45 -8.36
C ILE A 799 3.99 -10.16 -8.83
N GLN A 800 3.25 -11.20 -9.21
CA GLN A 800 1.84 -11.10 -9.57
C GLN A 800 0.99 -10.58 -8.39
N THR A 801 1.33 -11.02 -7.18
CA THR A 801 0.67 -10.56 -5.94
C THR A 801 0.88 -9.07 -5.73
N LEU A 802 2.12 -8.59 -5.91
CA LEU A 802 2.42 -7.17 -5.83
C LEU A 802 1.69 -6.38 -6.92
N ALA A 803 1.74 -6.86 -8.17
CA ALA A 803 1.10 -6.22 -9.32
C ALA A 803 -0.41 -6.08 -9.12
N GLY A 804 -1.09 -7.12 -8.62
CA GLY A 804 -2.55 -7.09 -8.39
C GLY A 804 -3.01 -6.15 -7.27
N CYS A 805 -2.11 -5.67 -6.41
CA CYS A 805 -2.42 -4.70 -5.36
C CYS A 805 -1.88 -3.29 -5.66
N PHE A 806 -1.13 -3.11 -6.75
CA PHE A 806 -0.45 -1.85 -7.07
C PHE A 806 -1.40 -0.89 -7.83
N PRO A 807 -1.32 0.44 -7.61
CA PRO A 807 -0.44 1.17 -6.68
C PRO A 807 -0.86 1.07 -5.20
N PRO A 808 0.04 1.47 -4.25
CA PRO A 808 -0.29 1.50 -2.83
C PRO A 808 -1.53 2.35 -2.54
N GLY A 809 -2.56 1.75 -1.92
CA GLY A 809 -3.83 2.43 -1.65
C GLY A 809 -3.71 3.70 -0.81
N SER A 810 -2.74 3.76 0.11
CA SER A 810 -2.44 4.96 0.90
C SER A 810 -1.95 6.15 0.08
N MET A 811 -1.46 5.89 -1.14
CA MET A 811 -1.00 6.89 -2.10
C MET A 811 -1.97 7.09 -3.27
N THR A 812 -3.15 6.47 -3.27
CA THR A 812 -4.20 6.71 -4.27
C THR A 812 -5.42 7.36 -3.62
N GLY A 813 -6.18 6.59 -2.84
CA GLY A 813 -7.56 6.87 -2.48
C GLY A 813 -8.51 5.76 -2.95
N ALA A 814 -9.79 5.92 -2.64
CA ALA A 814 -10.83 4.89 -2.79
C ALA A 814 -12.12 5.51 -3.33
N PRO A 815 -12.79 4.95 -4.35
CA PRO A 815 -12.40 3.77 -5.12
C PRO A 815 -11.16 3.99 -5.99
N LYS A 816 -10.24 3.01 -6.03
CA LYS A 816 -8.88 3.16 -6.55
C LYS A 816 -8.82 3.61 -8.01
N LEU A 817 -9.50 2.91 -8.93
CA LEU A 817 -9.46 3.23 -10.36
C LEU A 817 -9.97 4.66 -10.61
N ARG A 818 -11.20 4.94 -10.19
CA ARG A 818 -11.84 6.25 -10.33
C ARG A 818 -11.02 7.37 -9.71
N THR A 819 -10.44 7.13 -8.53
CA THR A 819 -9.63 8.13 -7.83
C THR A 819 -8.31 8.41 -8.53
N VAL A 820 -7.67 7.41 -9.13
CA VAL A 820 -6.44 7.61 -9.91
C VAL A 820 -6.72 8.48 -11.15
N GLU A 821 -7.86 8.30 -11.82
CA GLU A 821 -8.28 9.15 -12.95
C GLU A 821 -8.51 10.61 -12.51
N ILE A 822 -9.20 10.79 -11.38
CA ILE A 822 -9.41 12.11 -10.76
C ILE A 822 -8.06 12.76 -10.42
N LEU A 823 -7.12 12.00 -9.86
CA LEU A 823 -5.79 12.48 -9.51
C LEU A 823 -5.01 12.95 -10.74
N ASP A 824 -5.12 12.29 -11.90
CA ASP A 824 -4.43 12.76 -13.10
C ASP A 824 -4.89 14.17 -13.51
N GLU A 825 -6.17 14.50 -13.36
CA GLU A 825 -6.67 15.86 -13.62
C GLU A 825 -6.24 16.84 -12.52
N LEU A 826 -6.42 16.48 -11.24
CA LEU A 826 -6.10 17.36 -10.10
C LEU A 826 -4.60 17.68 -9.97
N GLU A 827 -3.74 16.74 -10.37
CA GLU A 827 -2.28 16.91 -10.36
C GLU A 827 -1.74 17.53 -11.66
N GLY A 828 -2.62 18.00 -12.56
CA GLY A 828 -2.24 18.63 -13.82
C GLY A 828 -1.53 17.68 -14.78
N HIS A 829 -1.79 16.37 -14.66
CA HIS A 829 -1.18 15.28 -15.42
C HIS A 829 0.33 15.14 -15.25
N ILE A 830 0.90 15.69 -14.18
CA ILE A 830 2.31 15.53 -13.86
C ILE A 830 2.53 14.12 -13.29
N ASN A 831 3.42 13.35 -13.93
CA ASN A 831 3.76 12.01 -13.46
C ASN A 831 4.39 12.04 -12.07
N ARG A 832 4.07 11.04 -11.24
CA ARG A 832 4.69 10.92 -9.90
C ARG A 832 6.07 10.26 -9.92
N GLY A 833 6.38 9.49 -10.96
CA GLY A 833 7.68 8.84 -11.12
C GLY A 833 7.96 7.80 -10.03
N VAL A 834 9.16 7.85 -9.42
CA VAL A 834 9.55 6.94 -8.32
C VAL A 834 8.69 7.19 -7.08
N TYR A 835 8.31 8.45 -6.82
CA TYR A 835 7.47 8.82 -5.67
C TYR A 835 6.07 8.20 -5.78
N SER A 836 5.47 7.82 -4.64
CA SER A 836 4.21 7.06 -4.56
C SER A 836 4.25 5.64 -5.13
N GLY A 837 5.38 5.20 -5.71
CA GLY A 837 5.60 3.81 -6.08
C GLY A 837 5.97 2.92 -4.88
N CYS A 838 6.72 1.84 -5.13
CA CYS A 838 7.30 1.02 -4.07
C CYS A 838 8.78 0.69 -4.30
N VAL A 839 9.55 0.54 -3.22
CA VAL A 839 10.97 0.17 -3.22
C VAL A 839 11.20 -1.03 -2.31
N GLY A 840 12.00 -1.99 -2.77
CA GLY A 840 12.16 -3.26 -2.07
C GLY A 840 12.89 -4.32 -2.88
N TYR A 841 12.54 -5.59 -2.64
CA TYR A 841 13.18 -6.72 -3.30
C TYR A 841 12.21 -7.86 -3.65
N PHE A 842 12.58 -8.60 -4.70
CA PHE A 842 12.12 -9.98 -4.96
C PHE A 842 13.30 -10.92 -4.78
N SER A 843 13.19 -11.87 -3.86
CA SER A 843 14.22 -12.85 -3.53
C SER A 843 14.03 -14.12 -4.33
N ILE A 844 15.13 -14.75 -4.73
CA ILE A 844 15.15 -16.15 -5.18
C ILE A 844 14.63 -17.09 -4.08
N GLY A 845 14.17 -18.28 -4.47
CA GLY A 845 13.77 -19.34 -3.57
C GLY A 845 14.95 -20.26 -3.22
N THR A 846 15.04 -20.69 -1.96
CA THR A 846 16.12 -21.57 -1.48
C THR A 846 15.58 -22.87 -0.90
N ALA A 847 16.34 -23.96 -1.05
CA ALA A 847 15.94 -25.31 -0.62
C ALA A 847 15.81 -25.46 0.91
N ASP A 848 16.41 -24.56 1.70
CA ASP A 848 16.28 -24.54 3.17
C ASP A 848 14.94 -23.97 3.66
N ASN A 849 14.13 -23.40 2.75
CA ASN A 849 12.76 -23.00 3.03
C ASN A 849 11.83 -24.18 2.67
N GLU A 850 10.94 -24.57 3.58
CA GLU A 850 10.04 -25.75 3.45
C GLU A 850 9.22 -25.82 2.15
N ARG A 851 9.09 -24.71 1.41
CA ARG A 851 8.36 -24.62 0.13
C ARG A 851 9.22 -24.18 -1.06
N GLY A 852 10.50 -23.87 -0.86
CA GLY A 852 11.39 -23.30 -1.90
C GLY A 852 10.88 -22.02 -2.56
N GLN A 853 9.94 -21.32 -1.93
CA GLN A 853 9.24 -20.16 -2.49
C GLN A 853 10.10 -18.89 -2.45
N CYS A 854 9.95 -18.07 -3.48
CA CYS A 854 10.44 -16.70 -3.54
C CYS A 854 9.77 -15.84 -2.45
N THR A 855 10.49 -14.86 -1.92
CA THR A 855 9.95 -13.91 -0.93
C THR A 855 10.07 -12.48 -1.44
N SER A 856 9.29 -11.56 -0.88
CA SER A 856 9.39 -10.14 -1.19
C SER A 856 9.09 -9.26 0.02
N ASP A 857 9.68 -8.08 0.09
CA ASP A 857 9.32 -7.01 1.03
C ASP A 857 9.53 -5.66 0.34
N PHE A 858 8.45 -4.89 0.23
CA PHE A 858 8.40 -3.59 -0.42
C PHE A 858 7.79 -2.55 0.51
N SER A 859 8.39 -1.37 0.51
CA SER A 859 7.86 -0.18 1.17
C SER A 859 7.31 0.81 0.16
N VAL A 860 6.33 1.61 0.60
CA VAL A 860 5.81 2.72 -0.19
C VAL A 860 6.92 3.77 -0.38
N VAL A 861 7.08 4.37 -1.55
CA VAL A 861 8.06 5.45 -1.75
C VAL A 861 7.51 6.78 -1.27
N ILE A 862 7.73 7.05 0.01
CA ILE A 862 7.48 8.32 0.69
C ILE A 862 8.73 8.77 1.45
N ARG A 863 8.79 10.06 1.83
CA ARG A 863 9.97 10.66 2.49
C ARG A 863 11.28 10.33 1.75
N THR A 864 11.25 10.50 0.43
CA THR A 864 12.30 10.06 -0.48
C THR A 864 12.78 11.24 -1.32
N ALA A 865 14.09 11.36 -1.49
CA ALA A 865 14.69 12.25 -2.47
C ALA A 865 15.13 11.43 -3.69
N VAL A 866 14.79 11.91 -4.89
CA VAL A 866 15.15 11.27 -6.16
C VAL A 866 16.05 12.23 -6.91
N VAL A 867 17.18 11.73 -7.42
CA VAL A 867 18.16 12.52 -8.16
C VAL A 867 18.30 11.96 -9.55
N ASN A 868 17.93 12.73 -10.58
CA ASN A 868 17.98 12.26 -11.96
C ASN A 868 19.33 12.59 -12.65
N ALA A 869 19.47 12.15 -13.91
CA ALA A 869 20.66 12.38 -14.72
C ALA A 869 21.06 13.87 -14.83
N ARG A 870 20.06 14.77 -14.85
CA ARG A 870 20.23 16.24 -14.96
C ARG A 870 20.62 16.91 -13.64
N LYS A 871 20.89 16.13 -12.59
CA LYS A 871 21.25 16.60 -11.24
C LYS A 871 20.15 17.46 -10.60
N GLU A 872 18.92 17.24 -11.04
CA GLU A 872 17.74 17.72 -10.34
C GLU A 872 17.40 16.76 -9.21
N VAL A 873 17.13 17.32 -8.03
CA VAL A 873 16.60 16.59 -6.89
C VAL A 873 15.12 16.90 -6.80
N SER A 874 14.29 15.86 -6.77
CA SER A 874 12.86 15.94 -6.52
C SER A 874 12.50 15.29 -5.18
N ILE A 875 11.53 15.88 -4.49
CA ILE A 875 10.93 15.35 -3.26
C ILE A 875 9.43 15.43 -3.41
N GLY A 876 8.77 14.29 -3.45
CA GLY A 876 7.31 14.23 -3.46
C GLY A 876 6.74 14.36 -2.05
N ALA A 877 5.61 15.06 -1.94
CA ALA A 877 4.82 15.16 -0.73
C ALA A 877 3.33 15.30 -1.06
N GLY A 878 2.48 14.87 -0.14
CA GLY A 878 1.03 14.86 -0.32
C GLY A 878 0.31 14.42 0.94
N GLY A 879 -1.01 14.45 0.89
CA GLY A 879 -1.90 14.14 2.01
C GLY A 879 -3.20 13.52 1.54
N ALA A 880 -3.88 12.83 2.45
CA ALA A 880 -5.22 12.34 2.21
C ALA A 880 -6.21 13.49 2.35
N ILE A 881 -6.95 13.75 1.29
CA ILE A 881 -8.06 14.69 1.28
C ILE A 881 -9.33 13.88 1.52
N THR A 882 -10.00 14.22 2.62
CA THR A 882 -11.33 13.71 2.96
C THR A 882 -12.33 14.85 2.98
N PHE A 883 -13.61 14.55 3.14
CA PHE A 883 -14.64 15.59 3.30
C PHE A 883 -14.39 16.50 4.53
N LEU A 884 -13.64 16.02 5.54
CA LEU A 884 -13.30 16.78 6.75
C LEU A 884 -12.00 17.58 6.63
N SER A 885 -11.29 17.46 5.51
CA SER A 885 -10.02 18.14 5.30
C SER A 885 -10.18 19.66 5.23
N LYS A 886 -9.20 20.38 5.78
CA LYS A 886 -9.14 21.84 5.73
C LYS A 886 -8.01 22.24 4.78
N PRO A 887 -8.28 22.94 3.66
CA PRO A 887 -7.28 23.18 2.62
C PRO A 887 -5.94 23.73 3.11
N ASP A 888 -5.98 24.71 4.03
CA ASP A 888 -4.76 25.28 4.62
C ASP A 888 -3.96 24.30 5.47
N ALA A 889 -4.62 23.44 6.24
CA ALA A 889 -3.97 22.46 7.07
C ALA A 889 -3.26 21.40 6.21
N GLU A 890 -3.92 20.95 5.14
CA GLU A 890 -3.37 19.97 4.20
C GLU A 890 -2.15 20.52 3.45
N TRP A 891 -2.18 21.78 2.99
CA TRP A 891 -0.99 22.41 2.40
C TRP A 891 0.18 22.50 3.39
N ASN A 892 -0.09 22.90 4.64
CA ASN A 892 0.95 22.98 5.67
C ASN A 892 1.56 21.59 5.96
N GLU A 893 0.74 20.54 5.91
CA GLU A 893 1.21 19.16 6.06
C GLU A 893 2.13 18.73 4.91
N VAL A 894 1.79 19.08 3.66
CA VAL A 894 2.64 18.84 2.48
C VAL A 894 4.02 19.49 2.67
N VAL A 895 4.06 20.75 3.08
CA VAL A 895 5.32 21.48 3.34
C VAL A 895 6.12 20.80 4.45
N LEU A 896 5.48 20.45 5.57
CA LEU A 896 6.12 19.78 6.71
C LEU A 896 6.71 18.41 6.33
N LYS A 897 5.99 17.63 5.51
CA LYS A 897 6.45 16.33 5.00
C LYS A 897 7.70 16.52 4.13
N THR A 898 7.74 17.53 3.28
CA THR A 898 8.92 17.88 2.47
C THR A 898 10.12 18.27 3.34
N GLU A 899 9.92 19.12 4.36
CA GLU A 899 10.97 19.55 5.31
C GLU A 899 11.63 18.40 6.06
N SER A 900 10.89 17.29 6.25
CA SER A 900 11.43 16.12 6.90
C SER A 900 12.61 15.54 6.12
N VAL A 901 12.54 15.49 4.78
CA VAL A 901 13.55 14.86 3.92
C VAL A 901 14.80 15.74 3.80
N VAL A 902 14.63 17.06 3.76
CA VAL A 902 15.73 18.02 3.60
C VAL A 902 15.46 19.35 4.36
N PRO A 903 16.25 19.74 5.38
CA PRO A 903 16.15 21.02 6.07
C PRO A 903 17.01 22.13 5.43
N SER A 904 16.49 23.36 5.51
CA SER A 904 16.96 24.53 4.75
C SER A 904 18.35 25.12 5.10
N PRO A 905 18.91 25.03 6.32
CA PRO A 905 20.24 25.62 6.59
C PRO A 905 21.42 24.74 6.15
N SER A 906 21.31 23.42 6.30
CA SER A 906 22.44 22.50 6.16
C SER A 906 22.72 22.08 4.72
N VAL A 907 21.70 22.08 3.85
CA VAL A 907 21.92 21.91 2.40
C VAL A 907 22.71 23.07 1.84
N ARG A 908 22.49 24.29 2.37
CA ARG A 908 23.29 25.47 2.02
C ARG A 908 24.76 25.31 2.43
N SER A 909 25.05 24.84 3.64
CA SER A 909 26.43 24.57 4.10
C SER A 909 27.10 23.41 3.35
N PHE A 910 26.35 22.33 3.05
CA PHE A 910 26.82 21.20 2.27
C PHE A 910 27.19 21.60 0.83
N ILE A 911 26.36 22.42 0.19
CA ILE A 911 26.62 22.97 -1.16
C ILE A 911 27.76 23.99 -1.13
N ALA A 912 27.80 24.88 -0.13
CA ALA A 912 28.89 25.85 0.02
C ALA A 912 30.26 25.16 0.18
N SER A 913 30.30 24.04 0.92
CA SER A 913 31.54 23.26 1.12
C SER A 913 32.02 22.51 -0.13
N ASN A 914 31.14 22.28 -1.11
CA ASN A 914 31.48 21.66 -2.40
C ASN A 914 31.81 22.69 -3.49
N ARG A 915 31.34 23.94 -3.38
CA ARG A 915 31.79 25.05 -4.25
C ARG A 915 33.26 25.45 -4.01
N SER A 916 33.77 25.29 -2.78
CA SER A 916 35.13 25.71 -2.42
C SER A 916 36.25 24.73 -2.83
N LYS A 917 35.92 23.57 -3.41
CA LYS A 917 36.90 22.52 -3.75
C LYS A 917 37.19 22.35 -5.24
N SER A 918 36.61 23.15 -6.14
CA SER A 918 36.69 22.91 -7.58
C SER A 918 36.96 24.12 -8.48
N ALA A 919 37.68 25.16 -8.00
CA ALA A 919 38.13 26.24 -8.87
C ALA A 919 39.63 26.53 -8.68
N PRO A 920 40.50 26.28 -9.69
CA PRO A 920 41.72 27.04 -9.82
C PRO A 920 41.34 28.45 -10.28
N SER A 921 41.66 29.44 -9.44
CA SER A 921 41.50 30.86 -9.74
C SER A 921 42.24 31.23 -11.02
N SER A 922 41.50 31.59 -12.06
CA SER A 922 42.02 32.32 -13.22
C SER A 922 41.26 33.64 -13.30
N PRO A 923 41.92 34.81 -13.25
CA PRO A 923 41.25 36.09 -13.22
C PRO A 923 40.74 36.47 -14.62
N LEU A 924 39.48 36.87 -14.63
CA LEU A 924 38.71 37.68 -15.58
C LEU A 924 39.47 38.24 -16.81
N LEU A 925 38.93 37.92 -17.99
CA LEU A 925 38.51 38.88 -19.01
C LEU A 925 37.33 38.30 -19.82
#